data_AF-A0A8S9U8C3-F1
#
_entry.id   AF-A0A8S9U8C3-F1
#
_cell.length_a   1.000
_cell.length_b   1.000
_cell.length_c   1.000
_cell.angle_alpha   90.00
_cell.angle_beta   90.00
_cell.angle_gamma   90.00
#
_symmetry.space_group_name_H-M   'P 1'
#
loop_
_entity.id
_entity.type
_entity.pdbx_description
1 polymer ?
#
loop_
_entity_poly.entity_id
_entity_poly.type
_entity_poly.pdbx_seq_one_letter_code
_entity_poly.pdbx_strand_id
1 'polypeptide(L)'
;MRAYHPLNDVDGDEDKTVEMTEAEKELLTLLKSRGVPSICESISREINYAWAVLSGFKTLANVGNFYFACGSQAFGYNPGFDFIGANGMQLAVFALHKFVHNEHVLVPVLDCIDIYSKLHVDGALEFLAADDAIEILMKCVRFHDNKHNVITSACRALGSLVMNDLVKESVSSPDLVQELLGLIRRYDHSLQICRAVLIPLGFLVTNAPITATFIDNNGIALTMAAMKRYVKDTELVWHAVGTLNGLHEKTLDIRCIYGIFNFTGVPRLVEAVASHLDTEEITVEGFQLLSRLAAPIEAYRTINECKVLDLAYVALFAYSGAAHRHTRLAIKSTLHSFQKCALFDPRELARRERASRTDIALYALLLFCFMLNSSFALYGQHSSDLVFAIRRAIVDTPWNGGLPLDTTTKTLRDVNAIADVWSFLQGPAQNALFQDTWYNGDSFADDVDSQIGIVDRTNVLLGGVELRLLRVDPTLCHFGFPDQGNDKKWCHPYYSKTAERRSPVSRLPFFEDTWSSSSNEYESYRGTLATYPGSGYRRFLPRLGANATTDCDSRCELANLRRGRWLDESSRALFVRFNLYNAPLDLHCVVQISFEFGVATSGSDEGGGGEVVASAKVTPLHLSQYSGFFVVHPRFLTELGILLGVLWFAHKQLDKLWQYRLFYFVIPSHVADFCIVMLWTAILVFRLQSVALAAFPMLRTIAETSDSSYADLGVSVHYLRTERHLTAACAVLMWWRIARLAKTVKALESTVDKLERAQALLQSFAVLLVVYLLGFAHAGVLLFPSARSSFRSYSAGIATMATSLPTRWHSMAMFGRVDHQLFRLLFQFSTSFVVLNIVVAILRERVDSSRVRARAAAADGLAMLELAKHQLESHGMRVEETSFAKKLRAAATKGINKLKQATRDIFTVSDEAEKLSDLKKAWGLEQGHVQSVDEDAEMSVSRDEASRLVERAEELEQKLDRQILFFSSRLDDMLSRLSNFQAYLGQELGTDERVGEDSRDVTPSKKEEKHTPELEMRAANLPDDDNSVQTAAALPGAIIDPSDDEEEEK
;
A
#
# COMPACT_ATOMS: atom_id res chain seq x y z
N MET A 1 28.49 -15.92 -31.46
CA MET A 1 28.61 -17.29 -32.00
C MET A 1 27.51 -18.19 -31.47
N ARG A 2 26.45 -18.42 -32.26
CA ARG A 2 25.57 -19.61 -32.26
C ARG A 2 24.25 -19.25 -32.94
N ALA A 3 24.20 -19.44 -34.25
CA ALA A 3 23.00 -19.81 -34.97
C ALA A 3 23.43 -20.46 -36.29
N TYR A 4 22.80 -21.58 -36.62
CA TYR A 4 22.89 -22.41 -37.83
C TYR A 4 23.69 -23.72 -37.78
N HIS A 5 22.92 -24.75 -37.36
CA HIS A 5 22.88 -26.18 -37.76
C HIS A 5 24.03 -27.15 -37.37
N PRO A 6 23.74 -28.45 -37.10
CA PRO A 6 22.80 -29.32 -37.83
C PRO A 6 21.73 -30.01 -36.95
N LEU A 7 20.44 -30.02 -37.31
CA LEU A 7 19.76 -31.22 -37.83
C LEU A 7 20.72 -32.35 -38.23
N ASN A 8 21.24 -33.04 -37.21
CA ASN A 8 21.67 -34.44 -37.16
C ASN A 8 22.82 -34.56 -36.15
N ASP A 9 22.49 -34.56 -34.86
CA ASP A 9 23.32 -35.22 -33.84
C ASP A 9 22.56 -36.49 -33.40
N VAL A 10 22.53 -37.48 -34.30
CA VAL A 10 22.45 -38.88 -33.89
C VAL A 10 23.86 -39.41 -34.02
N ASP A 11 24.75 -39.03 -33.10
CA ASP A 11 26.08 -39.63 -33.02
C ASP A 11 26.15 -40.54 -31.81
N GLY A 12 25.71 -41.76 -32.10
CA GLY A 12 26.06 -42.98 -31.40
C GLY A 12 26.19 -44.13 -32.40
N ASP A 13 26.69 -43.87 -33.61
CA ASP A 13 27.25 -44.88 -34.51
C ASP A 13 28.21 -44.19 -35.50
N GLU A 14 29.46 -44.64 -35.49
CA GLU A 14 30.53 -44.22 -36.39
C GLU A 14 30.13 -44.41 -37.89
N ASP A 15 30.61 -43.49 -38.73
CA ASP A 15 30.81 -43.69 -40.19
C ASP A 15 29.64 -44.29 -40.99
N LYS A 16 28.56 -43.51 -41.18
CA LYS A 16 27.71 -43.67 -42.37
C LYS A 16 27.74 -42.42 -43.22
N THR A 17 28.69 -42.38 -44.16
CA THR A 17 28.61 -41.50 -45.32
C THR A 17 27.26 -41.72 -45.99
N VAL A 18 26.39 -40.71 -45.97
CA VAL A 18 25.13 -40.74 -46.72
C VAL A 18 25.48 -41.01 -48.19
N GLU A 19 25.04 -42.14 -48.73
CA GLU A 19 25.29 -42.48 -50.13
C GLU A 19 24.54 -41.50 -51.04
N MET A 20 25.26 -40.49 -51.54
CA MET A 20 24.72 -39.55 -52.51
C MET A 20 24.23 -40.31 -53.76
N THR A 21 23.05 -39.96 -54.23
CA THR A 21 22.49 -40.48 -55.49
C THR A 21 23.38 -40.06 -56.68
N GLU A 22 23.32 -40.81 -57.77
CA GLU A 22 24.16 -40.57 -58.97
C GLU A 22 23.95 -39.15 -59.54
N ALA A 23 22.71 -38.66 -59.49
CA ALA A 23 22.35 -37.29 -59.87
C ALA A 23 22.96 -36.22 -58.95
N GLU A 24 23.05 -36.46 -57.64
CA GLU A 24 23.67 -35.53 -56.70
C GLU A 24 25.19 -35.48 -56.85
N LYS A 25 25.82 -36.62 -57.22
CA LYS A 25 27.25 -36.68 -57.55
C LYS A 25 27.56 -35.94 -58.85
N GLU A 26 26.72 -36.06 -59.88
CA GLU A 26 26.85 -35.29 -61.12
C GLU A 26 26.63 -33.79 -60.89
N LEU A 27 25.63 -33.41 -60.10
CA LEU A 27 25.40 -32.01 -59.75
C LEU A 27 26.58 -31.42 -58.95
N LEU A 28 27.15 -32.20 -58.04
CA LEU A 28 28.31 -31.79 -57.25
C LEU A 28 29.59 -31.65 -58.09
N THR A 29 29.82 -32.50 -59.10
CA THR A 29 30.94 -32.33 -60.03
C THR A 29 30.75 -31.11 -60.94
N LEU A 30 29.52 -30.82 -61.37
CA LEU A 30 29.18 -29.60 -62.09
C LEU A 30 29.38 -28.34 -61.24
N LEU A 31 28.96 -28.36 -59.98
CA LEU A 31 29.15 -27.24 -59.05
C LEU A 31 30.63 -27.00 -58.74
N LYS A 32 31.42 -28.06 -58.47
CA LYS A 32 32.86 -27.98 -58.15
C LYS A 32 33.75 -27.54 -59.32
N SER A 33 33.32 -27.75 -60.56
CA SER A 33 34.18 -27.47 -61.73
C SER A 33 34.21 -25.98 -62.08
N ARG A 34 33.06 -25.31 -62.26
CA ARG A 34 32.91 -23.84 -62.46
C ARG A 34 31.49 -23.29 -62.20
N GLY A 35 30.60 -24.02 -61.51
CA GLY A 35 29.16 -23.74 -61.52
C GLY A 35 28.76 -22.34 -61.01
N VAL A 36 29.08 -22.01 -59.76
CA VAL A 36 28.64 -20.75 -59.12
C VAL A 36 29.34 -19.52 -59.72
N PRO A 37 30.68 -19.50 -59.93
CA PRO A 37 31.35 -18.35 -60.54
C PRO A 37 30.91 -18.09 -61.98
N SER A 38 30.64 -19.14 -62.77
CA SER A 38 30.14 -19.02 -64.15
C SER A 38 28.74 -18.41 -64.22
N ILE A 39 27.88 -18.70 -63.23
CA ILE A 39 26.55 -18.09 -63.14
C ILE A 39 26.67 -16.60 -62.79
N CYS A 40 27.51 -16.24 -61.81
CA CYS A 40 27.78 -14.83 -61.49
C CYS A 40 28.34 -14.04 -62.68
N GLU A 41 29.27 -14.64 -63.45
CA GLU A 41 29.83 -14.02 -64.66
C GLU A 41 28.76 -13.82 -65.74
N SER A 42 27.87 -14.81 -65.92
CA SER A 42 26.76 -14.74 -66.89
C SER A 42 25.76 -13.65 -66.52
N ILE A 43 25.40 -13.56 -65.24
CA ILE A 43 24.52 -12.49 -64.71
C ILE A 43 25.17 -11.11 -64.92
N SER A 44 26.47 -10.98 -64.67
CA SER A 44 27.20 -9.73 -64.87
C SER A 44 27.21 -9.29 -66.34
N ARG A 45 27.43 -10.22 -67.28
CA ARG A 45 27.39 -9.93 -68.73
C ARG A 45 25.99 -9.56 -69.22
N GLU A 46 24.94 -10.19 -68.68
CA GLU A 46 23.55 -9.99 -69.09
C GLU A 46 22.73 -9.09 -68.14
N ILE A 47 23.39 -8.30 -67.30
CA ILE A 47 22.78 -7.48 -66.22
C ILE A 47 21.75 -6.44 -66.73
N ASN A 48 21.69 -6.19 -68.04
CA ASN A 48 20.72 -5.31 -68.68
C ASN A 48 19.36 -5.98 -68.92
N TYR A 49 19.28 -7.31 -68.85
CA TYR A 49 18.07 -8.07 -69.14
C TYR A 49 17.45 -8.63 -67.85
N ALA A 50 16.28 -8.11 -67.47
CA ALA A 50 15.60 -8.50 -66.23
C ALA A 50 15.33 -10.02 -66.11
N TRP A 51 15.05 -10.69 -67.24
CA TRP A 51 14.80 -12.15 -67.25
C TRP A 51 16.08 -12.96 -66.96
N ALA A 52 17.24 -12.50 -67.44
CA ALA A 52 18.52 -13.18 -67.24
C ALA A 52 18.96 -13.06 -65.77
N VAL A 53 18.83 -11.85 -65.20
CA VAL A 53 19.08 -11.57 -63.78
C VAL A 53 18.13 -12.39 -62.90
N LEU A 54 16.83 -12.40 -63.22
CA LEU A 54 15.83 -13.21 -62.52
C LEU A 54 16.21 -14.70 -62.51
N SER A 55 16.49 -15.26 -63.69
CA SER A 55 16.80 -16.69 -63.84
C SER A 55 18.09 -17.05 -63.09
N GLY A 56 19.14 -16.22 -63.24
CA GLY A 56 20.43 -16.44 -62.61
C GLY A 56 20.41 -16.35 -61.08
N PHE A 57 19.75 -15.34 -60.50
CA PHE A 57 19.62 -15.28 -59.05
C PHE A 57 18.67 -16.36 -58.51
N LYS A 58 17.64 -16.76 -59.26
CA LYS A 58 16.78 -17.88 -58.86
C LYS A 58 17.53 -19.21 -58.84
N THR A 59 18.40 -19.46 -59.82
CA THR A 59 19.23 -20.67 -59.81
C THR A 59 20.24 -20.63 -58.67
N LEU A 60 20.88 -19.49 -58.40
CA LEU A 60 21.78 -19.33 -57.26
C LEU A 60 21.09 -19.57 -55.91
N ALA A 61 19.88 -19.05 -55.72
CA ALA A 61 19.08 -19.28 -54.50
C ALA A 61 18.72 -20.76 -54.34
N ASN A 62 18.32 -21.43 -55.43
CA ASN A 62 18.02 -22.86 -55.41
C ASN A 62 19.25 -23.72 -55.08
N VAL A 63 20.43 -23.35 -55.59
CA VAL A 63 21.70 -24.03 -55.26
C VAL A 63 22.01 -23.90 -53.77
N GLY A 64 21.84 -22.71 -53.19
CA GLY A 64 22.08 -22.50 -51.77
C GLY A 64 21.04 -23.19 -50.88
N ASN A 65 19.76 -23.19 -51.27
CA ASN A 65 18.71 -23.94 -50.56
C ASN A 65 18.93 -25.46 -50.61
N PHE A 66 19.36 -25.98 -51.76
CA PHE A 66 19.73 -27.38 -51.91
C PHE A 66 20.90 -27.75 -50.98
N TYR A 67 21.89 -26.88 -50.85
CA TYR A 67 22.98 -27.07 -49.91
C TYR A 67 22.52 -27.10 -48.45
N PHE A 68 21.63 -26.17 -48.04
CA PHE A 68 21.04 -26.18 -46.70
C PHE A 68 20.25 -27.45 -46.39
N ALA A 69 19.57 -28.03 -47.38
CA ALA A 69 18.79 -29.25 -47.21
C ALA A 69 19.67 -30.51 -46.99
N CYS A 70 20.88 -30.52 -47.55
CA CYS A 70 21.74 -31.70 -47.59
C CYS A 70 22.95 -31.64 -46.62
N GLY A 71 23.25 -30.48 -46.03
CA GLY A 71 24.21 -30.32 -44.95
C GLY A 71 25.69 -30.25 -45.37
N SER A 72 26.52 -29.60 -44.54
CA SER A 72 27.94 -29.32 -44.85
C SER A 72 28.84 -30.57 -44.84
N GLN A 73 28.51 -31.55 -43.99
CA GLN A 73 29.25 -32.81 -43.88
C GLN A 73 29.08 -33.74 -45.09
N ALA A 74 27.99 -33.59 -45.87
CA ALA A 74 27.71 -34.47 -47.00
C ALA A 74 28.55 -34.16 -48.26
N PHE A 75 29.02 -32.93 -48.45
CA PHE A 75 29.58 -32.49 -49.75
C PHE A 75 31.03 -31.99 -49.73
N GLY A 76 31.57 -31.60 -48.57
CA GLY A 76 32.94 -31.07 -48.44
C GLY A 76 33.23 -29.84 -49.31
N TYR A 77 32.20 -29.14 -49.76
CA TYR A 77 32.25 -27.94 -50.61
C TYR A 77 31.20 -26.95 -50.10
N ASN A 78 31.54 -25.68 -49.92
CA ASN A 78 30.57 -24.65 -49.53
C ASN A 78 30.44 -23.63 -50.67
N PRO A 79 29.27 -23.55 -51.34
CA PRO A 79 29.06 -22.63 -52.46
C PRO A 79 29.15 -21.14 -52.05
N GLY A 80 29.12 -20.83 -50.75
CA GLY A 80 29.32 -19.49 -50.21
C GLY A 80 30.68 -18.89 -50.57
N PHE A 81 31.77 -19.67 -50.49
CA PHE A 81 33.11 -19.17 -50.82
C PHE A 81 33.22 -18.76 -52.30
N ASP A 82 32.66 -19.57 -53.19
CA ASP A 82 32.71 -19.33 -54.63
C ASP A 82 31.80 -18.16 -55.06
N PHE A 83 30.64 -18.00 -54.41
CA PHE A 83 29.75 -16.86 -54.66
C PHE A 83 30.40 -15.54 -54.27
N ILE A 84 31.02 -15.50 -53.09
CA ILE A 84 31.67 -14.31 -52.53
C ILE A 84 32.96 -14.01 -53.31
N GLY A 85 33.79 -15.03 -53.58
CA GLY A 85 34.99 -14.90 -54.40
C GLY A 85 34.75 -14.46 -55.85
N ALA A 86 33.51 -14.59 -56.35
CA ALA A 86 33.08 -14.08 -57.66
C ALA A 86 32.43 -12.67 -57.60
N ASN A 87 32.58 -11.94 -56.48
CA ASN A 87 31.91 -10.66 -56.19
C ASN A 87 30.37 -10.75 -56.29
N GLY A 88 29.79 -11.92 -55.99
CA GLY A 88 28.36 -12.18 -56.10
C GLY A 88 27.52 -11.27 -55.19
N MET A 89 28.04 -10.90 -54.03
CA MET A 89 27.36 -9.99 -53.09
C MET A 89 27.23 -8.57 -53.66
N GLN A 90 28.29 -8.03 -54.25
CA GLN A 90 28.27 -6.72 -54.92
C GLN A 90 27.34 -6.72 -56.14
N LEU A 91 27.35 -7.81 -56.91
CA LEU A 91 26.45 -8.01 -58.04
C LEU A 91 24.98 -8.03 -57.60
N ALA A 92 24.68 -8.64 -56.45
CA ALA A 92 23.35 -8.65 -55.86
C ALA A 92 22.91 -7.23 -55.44
N VAL A 93 23.77 -6.46 -54.74
CA VAL A 93 23.47 -5.08 -54.35
C VAL A 93 23.24 -4.19 -55.58
N PHE A 94 24.07 -4.34 -56.62
CA PHE A 94 23.89 -3.62 -57.88
C PHE A 94 22.56 -3.98 -58.56
N ALA A 95 22.19 -5.26 -58.56
CA ALA A 95 20.90 -5.71 -59.09
C ALA A 95 19.71 -5.14 -58.30
N LEU A 96 19.80 -5.07 -56.96
CA LEU A 96 18.80 -4.43 -56.12
C LEU A 96 18.64 -2.95 -56.49
N HIS A 97 19.74 -2.20 -56.64
CA HIS A 97 19.68 -0.79 -56.99
C HIS A 97 19.13 -0.55 -58.41
N LYS A 98 19.49 -1.39 -59.37
CA LYS A 98 19.05 -1.23 -60.76
C LYS A 98 17.59 -1.61 -60.97
N PHE A 99 17.11 -2.65 -60.28
CA PHE A 99 15.76 -3.20 -60.46
C PHE A 99 14.84 -2.92 -59.25
N VAL A 100 15.02 -1.80 -58.54
CA VAL A 100 14.20 -1.41 -57.37
C VAL A 100 12.69 -1.46 -57.64
N HIS A 101 12.23 -1.24 -58.88
CA HIS A 101 10.81 -1.26 -59.21
C HIS A 101 10.25 -2.65 -59.57
N ASN A 102 11.09 -3.67 -59.76
CA ASN A 102 10.66 -4.98 -60.27
C ASN A 102 10.65 -6.06 -59.18
N GLU A 103 9.47 -6.31 -58.60
CA GLU A 103 9.24 -7.32 -57.56
C GLU A 103 9.82 -8.69 -57.91
N HIS A 104 9.63 -9.16 -59.15
CA HIS A 104 10.03 -10.51 -59.53
C HIS A 104 11.54 -10.70 -59.49
N VAL A 105 12.32 -9.65 -59.80
CA VAL A 105 13.79 -9.69 -59.74
C VAL A 105 14.27 -9.51 -58.30
N LEU A 106 13.60 -8.67 -57.50
CA LEU A 106 14.02 -8.38 -56.13
C LEU A 106 13.97 -9.60 -55.22
N VAL A 107 12.91 -10.40 -55.26
CA VAL A 107 12.74 -11.54 -54.32
C VAL A 107 13.90 -12.55 -54.45
N PRO A 108 14.26 -13.07 -55.64
CA PRO A 108 15.37 -14.02 -55.77
C PRO A 108 16.75 -13.42 -55.45
N VAL A 109 16.93 -12.11 -55.66
CA VAL A 109 18.17 -11.42 -55.28
C VAL A 109 18.27 -11.31 -53.76
N LEU A 110 17.18 -10.93 -53.07
CA LEU A 110 17.11 -10.86 -51.61
C LEU A 110 17.25 -12.25 -50.98
N ASP A 111 16.63 -13.28 -51.55
CA ASP A 111 16.78 -14.67 -51.12
C ASP A 111 18.23 -15.15 -51.26
N CYS A 112 18.93 -14.77 -52.35
CA CYS A 112 20.37 -15.03 -52.46
C CYS A 112 21.15 -14.35 -51.33
N ILE A 113 20.88 -13.08 -51.03
CA ILE A 113 21.57 -12.38 -49.94
C ILE A 113 21.31 -13.08 -48.60
N ASP A 114 20.06 -13.48 -48.32
CA ASP A 114 19.69 -14.23 -47.11
C ASP A 114 20.45 -15.57 -46.99
N ILE A 115 20.43 -16.37 -48.05
CA ILE A 115 21.02 -17.72 -48.06
C ILE A 115 22.55 -17.66 -47.99
N TYR A 116 23.19 -16.85 -48.85
CA TYR A 116 24.65 -16.80 -48.94
C TYR A 116 25.31 -16.10 -47.75
N SER A 117 24.60 -15.16 -47.09
CA SER A 117 25.06 -14.60 -45.81
C SER A 117 25.01 -15.62 -44.66
N LYS A 118 24.04 -16.53 -44.65
CA LYS A 118 24.00 -17.68 -43.72
C LYS A 118 25.09 -18.72 -44.02
N LEU A 119 25.39 -18.98 -45.30
CA LEU A 119 26.39 -19.96 -45.73
C LEU A 119 27.83 -19.55 -45.39
N HIS A 120 28.11 -18.24 -45.41
CA HIS A 120 29.43 -17.70 -45.10
C HIS A 120 29.32 -16.34 -44.38
N VAL A 121 29.16 -16.40 -43.05
CA VAL A 121 28.92 -15.24 -42.19
C VAL A 121 30.02 -14.18 -42.31
N ASP A 122 31.29 -14.57 -42.42
CA ASP A 122 32.42 -13.63 -42.50
C ASP A 122 32.42 -12.82 -43.80
N GLY A 123 31.99 -13.44 -44.91
CA GLY A 123 31.94 -12.79 -46.22
C GLY A 123 30.67 -11.95 -46.44
N ALA A 124 29.73 -11.96 -45.49
CA ALA A 124 28.65 -10.96 -45.45
C ALA A 124 29.20 -9.52 -45.34
N LEU A 125 30.44 -9.33 -44.89
CA LEU A 125 31.11 -8.03 -44.85
C LEU A 125 31.27 -7.39 -46.24
N GLU A 126 31.36 -8.19 -47.31
CA GLU A 126 31.42 -7.68 -48.68
C GLU A 126 30.15 -6.93 -49.09
N PHE A 127 29.02 -7.15 -48.41
CA PHE A 127 27.80 -6.38 -48.60
C PHE A 127 28.02 -4.90 -48.29
N LEU A 128 28.83 -4.58 -47.28
CA LEU A 128 29.16 -3.21 -46.89
C LEU A 128 30.19 -2.55 -47.81
N ALA A 129 30.84 -3.31 -48.69
CA ALA A 129 31.79 -2.76 -49.64
C ALA A 129 31.11 -1.96 -50.77
N ALA A 130 29.79 -2.11 -50.93
CA ALA A 130 28.99 -1.27 -51.82
C ALA A 130 28.46 -0.06 -51.04
N ASP A 131 28.66 1.14 -51.60
CA ASP A 131 28.15 2.39 -51.03
C ASP A 131 26.62 2.31 -50.84
N ASP A 132 26.13 2.76 -49.68
CA ASP A 132 24.70 2.80 -49.34
C ASP A 132 23.94 1.47 -49.42
N ALA A 133 24.61 0.31 -49.34
CA ALA A 133 23.98 -1.01 -49.48
C ALA A 133 22.77 -1.25 -48.55
N ILE A 134 22.82 -0.75 -47.31
CA ILE A 134 21.72 -0.86 -46.34
C ILE A 134 20.54 0.02 -46.74
N GLU A 135 20.82 1.25 -47.18
CA GLU A 135 19.78 2.17 -47.66
C GLU A 135 19.15 1.62 -48.95
N ILE A 136 19.91 0.96 -49.83
CA ILE A 136 19.37 0.25 -51.00
C ILE A 136 18.42 -0.87 -50.56
N LEU A 137 18.78 -1.66 -49.55
CA LEU A 137 17.93 -2.73 -49.02
C LEU A 137 16.65 -2.18 -48.38
N MET A 138 16.74 -1.12 -47.57
CA MET A 138 15.58 -0.48 -46.95
C MET A 138 14.74 0.30 -47.97
N LYS A 139 15.35 0.81 -49.05
CA LYS A 139 14.64 1.41 -50.19
C LYS A 139 13.76 0.37 -50.89
N CYS A 140 14.19 -0.89 -51.01
CA CYS A 140 13.32 -1.96 -51.50
C CYS A 140 12.07 -2.15 -50.61
N VAL A 141 12.19 -1.96 -49.29
CA VAL A 141 11.04 -2.01 -48.36
C VAL A 141 10.12 -0.79 -48.53
N ARG A 142 10.69 0.43 -48.56
CA ARG A 142 9.95 1.71 -48.68
C ARG A 142 9.25 1.93 -50.02
N PHE A 143 9.76 1.35 -51.11
CA PHE A 143 9.13 1.44 -52.43
C PHE A 143 8.02 0.40 -52.63
N HIS A 144 8.08 -0.71 -51.89
CA HIS A 144 7.15 -1.84 -52.04
C HIS A 144 6.30 -2.04 -50.79
N ASP A 145 5.76 -0.94 -50.24
CA ASP A 145 4.95 -0.92 -49.02
C ASP A 145 3.83 -1.97 -49.04
N ASN A 146 3.18 -2.22 -50.18
CA ASN A 146 2.07 -3.16 -50.27
C ASN A 146 2.45 -4.59 -50.68
N LYS A 147 3.74 -4.90 -50.88
CA LYS A 147 4.20 -6.21 -51.35
C LYS A 147 4.86 -7.00 -50.23
N HIS A 148 4.06 -7.83 -49.56
CA HIS A 148 4.52 -8.63 -48.41
C HIS A 148 5.74 -9.51 -48.72
N ASN A 149 5.84 -10.07 -49.93
CA ASN A 149 6.96 -10.95 -50.31
C ASN A 149 8.30 -10.21 -50.34
N VAL A 150 8.34 -8.99 -50.87
CA VAL A 150 9.56 -8.16 -50.93
C VAL A 150 9.97 -7.73 -49.52
N ILE A 151 9.02 -7.25 -48.71
CA ILE A 151 9.26 -6.84 -47.32
C ILE A 151 9.81 -8.00 -46.49
N THR A 152 9.19 -9.18 -46.61
CA THR A 152 9.60 -10.39 -45.88
C THR A 152 11.01 -10.81 -46.28
N SER A 153 11.32 -10.86 -47.58
CA SER A 153 12.63 -11.29 -48.08
C SER A 153 13.72 -10.29 -47.72
N ALA A 154 13.42 -8.99 -47.76
CA ALA A 154 14.35 -7.94 -47.35
C ALA A 154 14.65 -8.00 -45.85
N CYS A 155 13.64 -8.18 -44.99
CA CYS A 155 13.85 -8.27 -43.54
C CYS A 155 14.60 -9.55 -43.15
N ARG A 156 14.38 -10.68 -43.85
CA ARG A 156 15.17 -11.92 -43.66
C ARG A 156 16.62 -11.72 -44.06
N ALA A 157 16.87 -11.15 -45.24
CA ALA A 157 18.22 -10.82 -45.70
C ALA A 157 18.94 -9.92 -44.70
N LEU A 158 18.26 -8.88 -44.19
CA LEU A 158 18.79 -8.00 -43.14
C LEU A 158 19.11 -8.80 -41.85
N GLY A 159 18.20 -9.66 -41.41
CA GLY A 159 18.41 -10.50 -40.24
C GLY A 159 19.66 -11.39 -40.36
N SER A 160 19.88 -11.95 -41.53
CA SER A 160 21.03 -12.82 -41.81
C SER A 160 22.35 -12.05 -41.95
N LEU A 161 22.32 -10.86 -42.53
CA LEU A 161 23.48 -9.96 -42.59
C LEU A 161 23.94 -9.53 -41.18
N VAL A 162 22.99 -9.22 -40.30
CA VAL A 162 23.25 -8.75 -38.92
C VAL A 162 23.73 -9.89 -38.00
N MET A 163 23.77 -11.16 -38.47
CA MET A 163 24.43 -12.23 -37.73
C MET A 163 25.96 -12.04 -37.63
N ASN A 164 26.57 -11.30 -38.56
CA ASN A 164 27.97 -10.89 -38.46
C ASN A 164 28.09 -9.68 -37.53
N ASP A 165 28.92 -9.78 -36.49
CA ASP A 165 29.06 -8.73 -35.47
C ASP A 165 29.56 -7.38 -36.05
N LEU A 166 30.46 -7.40 -37.05
CA LEU A 166 30.97 -6.19 -37.71
C LEU A 166 29.87 -5.52 -38.56
N VAL A 167 29.07 -6.34 -39.25
CA VAL A 167 27.92 -5.84 -40.03
C VAL A 167 26.87 -5.26 -39.10
N LYS A 168 26.56 -5.95 -38.01
CA LYS A 168 25.65 -5.47 -36.96
C LYS A 168 26.07 -4.12 -36.41
N GLU A 169 27.34 -3.90 -36.09
CA GLU A 169 27.83 -2.62 -35.58
C GLU A 169 27.63 -1.48 -36.59
N SER A 170 27.86 -1.73 -37.88
CA SER A 170 27.66 -0.73 -38.94
C SER A 170 26.18 -0.42 -39.23
N VAL A 171 25.30 -1.42 -39.12
CA VAL A 171 23.87 -1.34 -39.43
C VAL A 171 23.06 -0.77 -38.26
N SER A 172 23.59 -0.86 -37.05
CA SER A 172 22.95 -0.48 -35.79
C SER A 172 22.62 1.02 -35.72
N SER A 173 21.49 1.44 -36.29
CA SER A 173 20.96 2.81 -36.24
C SER A 173 19.58 2.88 -35.55
N PRO A 174 19.26 3.97 -34.84
CA PRO A 174 17.96 4.15 -34.21
C PRO A 174 16.82 4.24 -35.23
N ASP A 175 17.08 4.86 -36.39
CA ASP A 175 16.11 5.04 -37.47
C ASP A 175 15.66 3.71 -38.06
N LEU A 176 16.60 2.75 -38.23
CA LEU A 176 16.29 1.41 -38.71
C LEU A 176 15.36 0.67 -37.74
N VAL A 177 15.59 0.77 -36.44
CA VAL A 177 14.73 0.11 -35.43
C VAL A 177 13.34 0.72 -35.41
N GLN A 178 13.22 2.04 -35.55
CA GLN A 178 11.93 2.71 -35.67
C GLN A 178 11.17 2.27 -36.93
N GLU A 179 11.87 2.11 -38.05
CA GLU A 179 11.28 1.64 -39.30
C GLU A 179 10.78 0.18 -39.20
N LEU A 180 11.57 -0.71 -38.60
CA LEU A 180 11.19 -2.11 -38.32
C LEU A 180 9.98 -2.19 -37.38
N LEU A 181 9.95 -1.42 -36.30
CA LEU A 181 8.78 -1.33 -35.41
C LEU A 181 7.54 -0.78 -36.13
N GLY A 182 7.74 0.17 -37.04
CA GLY A 182 6.70 0.70 -37.92
C GLY A 182 6.12 -0.36 -38.87
N LEU A 183 6.89 -1.37 -39.28
CA LEU A 183 6.40 -2.50 -40.08
C LEU A 183 5.55 -3.46 -39.23
N ILE A 184 5.97 -3.81 -38.01
CA ILE A 184 5.15 -4.65 -37.11
C ILE A 184 3.82 -3.96 -36.80
N ARG A 185 3.84 -2.64 -36.57
CA ARG A 185 2.63 -1.88 -36.29
C ARG A 185 1.67 -1.80 -37.47
N ARG A 186 2.18 -1.74 -38.70
CA ARG A 186 1.37 -1.69 -39.93
C ARG A 186 0.85 -3.06 -40.36
N TYR A 187 1.63 -4.12 -40.15
CA TYR A 187 1.34 -5.48 -40.62
C TYR A 187 1.19 -6.48 -39.46
N ASP A 188 0.50 -6.07 -38.39
CA ASP A 188 0.24 -6.92 -37.21
C ASP A 188 -0.59 -8.18 -37.54
N HIS A 189 -1.32 -8.17 -38.66
CA HIS A 189 -2.12 -9.29 -39.17
C HIS A 189 -1.34 -10.27 -40.06
N SER A 190 -0.08 -9.97 -40.42
CA SER A 190 0.74 -10.82 -41.29
C SER A 190 1.80 -11.57 -40.48
N LEU A 191 1.65 -12.89 -40.38
CA LEU A 191 2.61 -13.77 -39.69
C LEU A 191 4.01 -13.67 -40.32
N GLN A 192 4.09 -13.69 -41.66
CA GLN A 192 5.36 -13.73 -42.37
C GLN A 192 6.19 -12.46 -42.15
N ILE A 193 5.55 -11.29 -42.14
CA ILE A 193 6.22 -10.02 -41.90
C ILE A 193 6.63 -9.91 -40.43
N CYS A 194 5.74 -10.23 -39.49
CA CYS A 194 6.07 -10.21 -38.06
C CYS A 194 7.28 -11.10 -37.76
N ARG A 195 7.31 -12.32 -38.30
CA ARG A 195 8.45 -13.24 -38.17
C ARG A 195 9.71 -12.66 -38.80
N ALA A 196 9.64 -12.17 -40.03
CA ALA A 196 10.81 -11.62 -40.73
C ALA A 196 11.39 -10.37 -40.06
N VAL A 197 10.57 -9.53 -39.44
CA VAL A 197 11.01 -8.30 -38.76
C VAL A 197 11.57 -8.58 -37.35
N LEU A 198 11.06 -9.60 -36.65
CA LEU A 198 11.57 -9.98 -35.32
C LEU A 198 12.98 -10.57 -35.38
N ILE A 199 13.39 -11.18 -36.49
CA ILE A 199 14.75 -11.72 -36.69
C ILE A 199 15.81 -10.62 -36.53
N PRO A 200 15.85 -9.56 -37.37
CA PRO A 200 16.84 -8.50 -37.23
C PRO A 200 16.70 -7.75 -35.91
N LEU A 201 15.48 -7.53 -35.40
CA LEU A 201 15.27 -6.90 -34.09
C LEU A 201 15.93 -7.70 -32.95
N GLY A 202 15.90 -9.03 -33.01
CA GLY A 202 16.51 -9.90 -32.00
C GLY A 202 18.02 -9.70 -31.88
N PHE A 203 18.69 -9.43 -32.99
CA PHE A 203 20.12 -9.17 -33.02
C PHE A 203 20.47 -7.70 -32.76
N LEU A 204 19.65 -6.75 -33.22
CA LEU A 204 19.89 -5.31 -33.08
C LEU A 204 19.63 -4.78 -31.66
N VAL A 205 18.61 -5.30 -30.96
CA VAL A 205 18.26 -4.90 -29.59
C VAL A 205 19.25 -5.53 -28.60
N THR A 206 20.48 -5.01 -28.62
CA THR A 206 21.56 -5.40 -27.72
C THR A 206 22.40 -4.20 -27.25
N ASN A 207 22.35 -3.08 -27.99
CA ASN A 207 23.08 -1.85 -27.69
C ASN A 207 22.22 -0.84 -26.90
N ALA A 208 22.85 -0.08 -25.98
CA ALA A 208 22.17 0.91 -25.12
C ALA A 208 21.24 1.90 -25.81
N PRO A 209 21.71 2.66 -26.83
CA PRO A 209 20.87 3.67 -27.47
C PRO A 209 19.71 3.01 -28.24
N ILE A 210 19.95 1.86 -28.87
CA ILE A 210 18.95 1.14 -29.65
C ILE A 210 17.86 0.58 -28.73
N THR A 211 18.24 0.00 -27.60
CA THR A 211 17.29 -0.50 -26.60
C THR A 211 16.40 0.61 -26.06
N ALA A 212 16.92 1.82 -25.83
CA ALA A 212 16.12 2.98 -25.44
C ALA A 212 15.08 3.33 -26.52
N THR A 213 15.51 3.45 -27.78
CA THR A 213 14.58 3.73 -28.89
C THR A 213 13.54 2.64 -29.11
N PHE A 214 13.88 1.37 -28.85
CA PHE A 214 12.94 0.25 -28.90
C PHE A 214 11.86 0.37 -27.82
N ILE A 215 12.24 0.77 -26.60
CA ILE A 215 11.31 0.96 -25.48
C ILE A 215 10.40 2.18 -25.73
N ASP A 216 10.98 3.32 -26.12
CA ASP A 216 10.25 4.58 -26.34
C ASP A 216 9.20 4.45 -27.45
N ASN A 217 9.46 3.61 -28.46
CA ASN A 217 8.54 3.34 -29.56
C ASN A 217 7.57 2.17 -29.30
N ASN A 218 7.32 1.80 -28.03
CA ASN A 218 6.43 0.70 -27.63
C ASN A 218 6.81 -0.69 -28.19
N GLY A 219 8.10 -0.94 -28.48
CA GLY A 219 8.57 -2.20 -29.06
C GLY A 219 8.21 -3.43 -28.22
N ILE A 220 8.31 -3.34 -26.90
CA ILE A 220 7.94 -4.44 -25.98
C ILE A 220 6.46 -4.81 -26.15
N ALA A 221 5.56 -3.82 -26.21
CA ALA A 221 4.14 -4.07 -26.35
C ALA A 221 3.79 -4.69 -27.71
N LEU A 222 4.45 -4.22 -28.78
CA LEU A 222 4.28 -4.74 -30.14
C LEU A 222 4.77 -6.20 -30.26
N THR A 223 5.96 -6.51 -29.75
CA THR A 223 6.48 -7.89 -29.71
C THR A 223 5.55 -8.81 -28.92
N MET A 224 5.07 -8.37 -27.75
CA MET A 224 4.14 -9.17 -26.94
C MET A 224 2.77 -9.33 -27.59
N ALA A 225 2.30 -8.35 -28.37
CA ALA A 225 1.06 -8.45 -29.13
C ALA A 225 1.19 -9.44 -30.30
N ALA A 226 2.30 -9.41 -31.03
CA ALA A 226 2.61 -10.37 -32.09
C ALA A 226 2.70 -11.80 -31.53
N MET A 227 3.43 -11.98 -30.41
CA MET A 227 3.55 -13.26 -29.73
C MET A 227 2.18 -13.79 -29.27
N LYS A 228 1.30 -12.94 -28.70
CA LYS A 228 -0.05 -13.33 -28.30
C LYS A 228 -0.94 -13.74 -29.49
N ARG A 229 -0.79 -13.08 -30.64
CA ARG A 229 -1.63 -13.37 -31.81
C ARG A 229 -1.19 -14.66 -32.50
N TYR A 230 0.11 -14.93 -32.52
CA TYR A 230 0.72 -16.08 -33.18
C TYR A 230 1.40 -17.04 -32.19
N VAL A 231 0.76 -17.30 -31.04
CA VAL A 231 1.30 -18.20 -30.00
C VAL A 231 1.60 -19.59 -30.54
N LYS A 232 0.94 -20.06 -31.61
CA LYS A 232 1.17 -21.40 -32.17
C LYS A 232 2.40 -21.52 -33.08
N ASP A 233 2.98 -20.41 -33.54
CA ASP A 233 4.13 -20.45 -34.46
C ASP A 233 5.43 -20.47 -33.65
N THR A 234 6.21 -21.55 -33.77
CA THR A 234 7.45 -21.77 -33.00
C THR A 234 8.49 -20.69 -33.30
N GLU A 235 8.74 -20.41 -34.58
CA GLU A 235 9.80 -19.47 -34.99
C GLU A 235 9.49 -18.03 -34.59
N LEU A 236 8.25 -17.56 -34.75
CA LEU A 236 7.88 -16.23 -34.28
C LEU A 236 8.05 -16.10 -32.77
N VAL A 237 7.63 -17.10 -31.98
CA VAL A 237 7.77 -17.08 -30.53
C VAL A 237 9.24 -17.09 -30.13
N TRP A 238 10.08 -17.91 -30.77
CA TRP A 238 11.51 -17.94 -30.50
C TRP A 238 12.17 -16.58 -30.74
N HIS A 239 11.96 -15.96 -31.91
CA HIS A 239 12.52 -14.65 -32.20
C HIS A 239 11.94 -13.56 -31.29
N ALA A 240 10.65 -13.62 -30.94
CA ALA A 240 10.04 -12.70 -29.98
C ALA A 240 10.69 -12.81 -28.59
N VAL A 241 10.85 -14.02 -28.06
CA VAL A 241 11.53 -14.26 -26.78
C VAL A 241 12.98 -13.79 -26.85
N GLY A 242 13.68 -14.08 -27.94
CA GLY A 242 15.05 -13.62 -28.19
C GLY A 242 15.18 -12.08 -28.17
N THR A 243 14.27 -11.36 -28.85
CA THR A 243 14.26 -9.88 -28.83
C THR A 243 14.07 -9.31 -27.43
N LEU A 244 13.22 -9.94 -26.61
CA LEU A 244 12.97 -9.52 -25.23
C LEU A 244 14.13 -9.90 -24.31
N ASN A 245 14.80 -11.03 -24.58
CA ASN A 245 15.99 -11.46 -23.86
C ASN A 245 17.21 -10.57 -24.18
N GLY A 246 17.20 -9.91 -25.34
CA GLY A 246 18.19 -8.91 -25.78
C GLY A 246 18.17 -7.58 -25.00
N LEU A 247 17.11 -7.30 -24.24
CA LEU A 247 16.94 -6.09 -23.39
C LEU A 247 17.91 -6.03 -22.17
N HIS A 248 19.13 -6.56 -22.29
CA HIS A 248 19.97 -6.97 -21.16
C HIS A 248 20.82 -5.86 -20.49
N GLU A 249 20.68 -5.79 -19.16
CA GLU A 249 21.50 -5.33 -18.01
C GLU A 249 22.48 -4.15 -18.09
N LYS A 250 23.20 -3.87 -19.17
CA LYS A 250 24.21 -2.79 -19.14
C LYS A 250 23.62 -1.37 -19.16
N THR A 251 22.33 -1.24 -19.46
CA THR A 251 21.78 0.04 -19.97
C THR A 251 20.45 0.43 -19.34
N LEU A 252 19.64 -0.52 -18.85
CA LEU A 252 18.41 -0.25 -18.11
C LEU A 252 18.34 -1.09 -16.84
N ASP A 253 17.90 -0.43 -15.76
CA ASP A 253 17.69 -1.04 -14.47
C ASP A 253 16.62 -2.15 -14.57
N ILE A 254 16.88 -3.34 -14.00
CA ILE A 254 15.97 -4.50 -14.07
C ILE A 254 14.57 -4.16 -13.53
N ARG A 255 14.48 -3.18 -12.63
CA ARG A 255 13.22 -2.65 -12.10
C ARG A 255 12.38 -1.93 -13.15
N CYS A 256 13.00 -1.16 -14.05
CA CYS A 256 12.31 -0.48 -15.14
C CYS A 256 11.76 -1.49 -16.15
N ILE A 257 12.54 -2.52 -16.49
CA ILE A 257 12.11 -3.61 -17.36
C ILE A 257 10.90 -4.33 -16.74
N TYR A 258 10.97 -4.70 -15.46
CA TYR A 258 9.81 -5.29 -14.77
C TYR A 258 8.60 -4.36 -14.73
N GLY A 259 8.81 -3.06 -14.50
CA GLY A 259 7.76 -2.04 -14.55
C GLY A 259 7.02 -1.99 -15.89
N ILE A 260 7.74 -2.19 -16.99
CA ILE A 260 7.16 -2.25 -18.36
C ILE A 260 6.43 -3.58 -18.59
N PHE A 261 6.96 -4.70 -18.09
CA PHE A 261 6.33 -6.03 -18.19
C PHE A 261 5.15 -6.27 -17.24
N ASN A 262 4.82 -5.29 -16.41
CA ASN A 262 3.99 -5.47 -15.23
C ASN A 262 2.57 -6.01 -15.54
N PHE A 263 2.11 -6.94 -14.71
CA PHE A 263 0.81 -7.64 -14.67
C PHE A 263 0.33 -8.40 -15.92
N THR A 264 0.60 -7.93 -17.14
CA THR A 264 0.09 -8.54 -18.39
C THR A 264 1.19 -9.17 -19.24
N GLY A 265 2.43 -8.72 -19.09
CA GLY A 265 3.56 -9.24 -19.87
C GLY A 265 4.02 -10.62 -19.37
N VAL A 266 4.23 -10.76 -18.06
CA VAL A 266 4.69 -12.03 -17.45
C VAL A 266 3.72 -13.20 -17.73
N PRO A 267 2.39 -13.09 -17.53
CA PRO A 267 1.49 -14.21 -17.83
C PRO A 267 1.52 -14.64 -19.30
N ARG A 268 1.61 -13.68 -20.25
CA ARG A 268 1.68 -13.96 -21.70
C ARG A 268 2.99 -14.65 -22.08
N LEU A 269 4.10 -14.28 -21.44
CA LEU A 269 5.37 -14.96 -21.65
C LEU A 269 5.32 -16.40 -21.12
N VAL A 270 4.71 -16.60 -19.94
CA VAL A 270 4.52 -17.94 -19.37
C VAL A 270 3.63 -18.81 -20.26
N GLU A 271 2.57 -18.24 -20.86
CA GLU A 271 1.71 -18.91 -21.84
C GLU A 271 2.48 -19.33 -23.10
N ALA A 272 3.31 -18.44 -23.65
CA ALA A 272 4.13 -18.74 -24.82
C ALA A 272 5.17 -19.84 -24.54
N VAL A 273 5.80 -19.82 -23.35
CA VAL A 273 6.75 -20.88 -22.95
C VAL A 273 6.04 -22.20 -22.67
N ALA A 274 4.86 -22.16 -22.04
CA ALA A 274 4.07 -23.36 -21.75
C ALA A 274 3.54 -24.05 -23.01
N SER A 275 3.25 -23.28 -24.07
CA SER A 275 2.74 -23.80 -25.34
C SER A 275 3.80 -24.45 -26.23
N HIS A 276 5.07 -24.07 -26.09
CA HIS A 276 6.20 -24.60 -26.87
C HIS A 276 7.24 -25.29 -25.98
N LEU A 277 6.79 -26.01 -24.95
CA LEU A 277 7.67 -26.66 -23.98
C LEU A 277 8.45 -27.87 -24.55
N ASP A 278 8.11 -28.28 -25.78
CA ASP A 278 8.77 -29.28 -26.60
C ASP A 278 10.06 -28.74 -27.24
N THR A 279 10.09 -27.45 -27.60
CA THR A 279 11.26 -26.81 -28.23
C THR A 279 12.32 -26.37 -27.22
N GLU A 280 13.57 -26.79 -27.43
CA GLU A 280 14.67 -26.55 -26.49
C GLU A 280 15.04 -25.06 -26.39
N GLU A 281 15.05 -24.35 -27.52
CA GLU A 281 15.50 -22.97 -27.60
C GLU A 281 14.53 -22.04 -26.86
N ILE A 282 13.22 -22.21 -27.09
CA ILE A 282 12.17 -21.38 -26.48
C ILE A 282 12.12 -21.63 -24.97
N THR A 283 12.26 -22.89 -24.53
CA THR A 283 12.26 -23.21 -23.11
C THR A 283 13.46 -22.60 -22.40
N VAL A 284 14.67 -22.75 -22.95
CA VAL A 284 15.90 -22.20 -22.35
C VAL A 284 15.86 -20.67 -22.32
N GLU A 285 15.61 -20.01 -23.46
CA GLU A 285 15.57 -18.54 -23.52
C GLU A 285 14.41 -17.96 -22.72
N GLY A 286 13.25 -18.62 -22.74
CA GLY A 286 12.06 -18.22 -22.00
C GLY A 286 12.26 -18.28 -20.48
N PHE A 287 12.84 -19.37 -19.96
CA PHE A 287 13.16 -19.47 -18.53
C PHE A 287 14.29 -18.51 -18.12
N GLN A 288 15.27 -18.24 -18.99
CA GLN A 288 16.28 -17.22 -18.73
C GLN A 288 15.65 -15.83 -18.59
N LEU A 289 14.76 -15.44 -19.52
CA LEU A 289 14.04 -14.17 -19.46
C LEU A 289 13.18 -14.08 -18.19
N LEU A 290 12.40 -15.12 -17.87
CA LEU A 290 11.60 -15.20 -16.65
C LEU A 290 12.47 -15.09 -15.39
N SER A 291 13.65 -15.71 -15.38
CA SER A 291 14.56 -15.66 -14.23
C SER A 291 15.13 -14.26 -13.98
N ARG A 292 15.35 -13.48 -15.04
CA ARG A 292 15.78 -12.07 -14.96
C ARG A 292 14.64 -11.19 -14.46
N LEU A 293 13.43 -11.39 -15.00
CA LEU A 293 12.21 -10.74 -14.50
C LEU A 293 11.90 -11.12 -13.05
N ALA A 294 12.44 -12.23 -12.54
CA ALA A 294 12.30 -12.71 -11.16
C ALA A 294 13.28 -12.08 -10.16
N ALA A 295 14.25 -11.28 -10.60
CA ALA A 295 15.22 -10.66 -9.70
C ALA A 295 14.62 -9.61 -8.71
N PRO A 296 13.73 -8.68 -9.13
CA PRO A 296 13.20 -7.65 -8.24
C PRO A 296 12.13 -8.21 -7.28
N ILE A 297 12.06 -7.66 -6.07
CA ILE A 297 11.13 -8.09 -5.00
C ILE A 297 9.66 -7.92 -5.43
N GLU A 298 9.37 -6.91 -6.24
CA GLU A 298 8.03 -6.63 -6.76
C GLU A 298 7.51 -7.75 -7.69
N ALA A 299 8.42 -8.46 -8.36
CA ALA A 299 8.09 -9.55 -9.29
C ALA A 299 7.67 -10.86 -8.62
N TYR A 300 7.99 -11.04 -7.35
CA TYR A 300 7.80 -12.32 -6.66
C TYR A 300 6.33 -12.75 -6.70
N ARG A 301 5.43 -11.77 -6.55
CA ARG A 301 3.99 -12.00 -6.58
C ARG A 301 3.50 -12.50 -7.94
N THR A 302 3.81 -11.78 -9.01
CA THR A 302 3.31 -12.11 -10.36
C THR A 302 3.82 -13.47 -10.84
N ILE A 303 5.07 -13.79 -10.50
CA ILE A 303 5.70 -15.06 -10.89
C ILE A 303 5.11 -16.25 -10.12
N ASN A 304 4.83 -16.07 -8.82
CA ASN A 304 4.16 -17.09 -8.01
C ASN A 304 2.71 -17.30 -8.45
N GLU A 305 1.98 -16.23 -8.80
CA GLU A 305 0.59 -16.33 -9.31
C GLU A 305 0.53 -17.13 -10.63
N CYS A 306 1.54 -16.99 -11.51
CA CYS A 306 1.66 -17.76 -12.76
C CYS A 306 2.22 -19.19 -12.59
N LYS A 307 2.53 -19.65 -11.37
CA LYS A 307 3.09 -20.98 -11.07
C LYS A 307 4.36 -21.35 -11.87
N VAL A 308 5.22 -20.37 -12.17
CA VAL A 308 6.43 -20.56 -12.98
C VAL A 308 7.38 -21.62 -12.41
N LEU A 309 7.47 -21.73 -11.08
CA LEU A 309 8.29 -22.75 -10.42
C LEU A 309 7.78 -24.17 -10.74
N ASP A 310 6.46 -24.38 -10.74
CA ASP A 310 5.87 -25.67 -11.07
C ASP A 310 6.09 -26.00 -12.56
N LEU A 311 5.95 -25.02 -13.44
CA LEU A 311 6.23 -25.16 -14.87
C LEU A 311 7.70 -25.52 -15.14
N ALA A 312 8.64 -24.92 -14.42
CA ALA A 312 10.07 -25.24 -14.53
C ALA A 312 10.39 -26.68 -14.09
N TYR A 313 9.69 -27.20 -13.07
CA TYR A 313 9.82 -28.61 -12.69
C TYR A 313 9.24 -29.56 -13.74
N VAL A 314 8.11 -29.20 -14.36
CA VAL A 314 7.53 -29.97 -15.47
C VAL A 314 8.52 -30.03 -16.64
N ALA A 315 9.13 -28.89 -17.01
CA ALA A 315 10.15 -28.84 -18.07
C ALA A 315 11.40 -29.69 -17.75
N LEU A 316 11.91 -29.62 -16.52
CA LEU A 316 13.05 -30.46 -16.09
C LEU A 316 12.78 -31.96 -16.18
N PHE A 317 11.53 -32.36 -15.98
CA PHE A 317 11.11 -33.76 -16.09
C PHE A 317 10.93 -34.20 -17.54
N ALA A 318 10.37 -33.33 -18.38
CA ALA A 318 10.20 -33.56 -19.80
C ALA A 318 11.56 -33.82 -20.50
N TYR A 319 12.56 -32.99 -20.23
CA TYR A 319 13.93 -33.13 -20.76
C TYR A 319 14.79 -34.14 -19.98
N SER A 320 14.30 -35.38 -19.86
CA SER A 320 15.03 -36.50 -19.25
C SER A 320 15.92 -37.23 -20.27
N GLY A 321 17.10 -37.69 -19.85
CA GLY A 321 18.04 -38.44 -20.71
C GLY A 321 19.40 -37.75 -20.96
N ALA A 322 20.31 -38.46 -21.62
CA ALA A 322 21.68 -38.00 -21.89
C ALA A 322 21.75 -36.92 -22.98
N ALA A 323 20.89 -37.00 -23.99
CA ALA A 323 20.81 -36.02 -25.09
C ALA A 323 20.46 -34.61 -24.59
N HIS A 324 19.51 -34.49 -23.66
CA HIS A 324 19.03 -33.20 -23.13
C HIS A 324 19.83 -32.70 -21.90
N ARG A 325 21.11 -33.07 -21.77
CA ARG A 325 21.93 -32.68 -20.61
C ARG A 325 22.13 -31.17 -20.54
N HIS A 326 22.35 -30.51 -21.67
CA HIS A 326 22.63 -29.08 -21.74
C HIS A 326 21.40 -28.23 -21.36
N THR A 327 20.23 -28.53 -21.92
CA THR A 327 18.96 -27.83 -21.61
C THR A 327 18.58 -27.95 -20.15
N ARG A 328 18.70 -29.15 -19.58
CA ARG A 328 18.44 -29.40 -18.16
C ARG A 328 19.37 -28.62 -17.23
N LEU A 329 20.66 -28.49 -17.57
CA LEU A 329 21.59 -27.66 -16.81
C LEU A 329 21.22 -26.16 -16.89
N ALA A 330 20.81 -25.69 -18.07
CA ALA A 330 20.36 -24.32 -18.26
C ALA A 330 19.10 -24.01 -17.43
N ILE A 331 18.07 -24.86 -17.50
CA ILE A 331 16.84 -24.70 -16.68
C ILE A 331 17.19 -24.77 -15.18
N LYS A 332 18.06 -25.68 -14.78
CA LYS A 332 18.51 -25.81 -13.38
C LYS A 332 19.16 -24.53 -12.84
N SER A 333 19.91 -23.81 -13.67
CA SER A 333 20.52 -22.53 -13.28
C SER A 333 19.47 -21.46 -12.91
N THR A 334 18.32 -21.47 -13.58
CA THR A 334 17.23 -20.50 -13.37
C THR A 334 16.36 -20.81 -12.15
N LEU A 335 16.36 -22.07 -11.69
CA LEU A 335 15.47 -22.55 -10.63
C LEU A 335 15.67 -21.84 -9.30
N HIS A 336 16.91 -21.44 -8.99
CA HIS A 336 17.22 -20.72 -7.75
C HIS A 336 16.47 -19.38 -7.63
N SER A 337 16.32 -18.65 -8.74
CA SER A 337 15.58 -17.39 -8.78
C SER A 337 14.09 -17.61 -8.47
N PHE A 338 13.47 -18.62 -9.07
CA PHE A 338 12.07 -18.95 -8.82
C PHE A 338 11.83 -19.51 -7.42
N GLN A 339 12.74 -20.33 -6.89
CA GLN A 339 12.69 -20.79 -5.51
C GLN A 339 12.81 -19.61 -4.53
N LYS A 340 13.68 -18.64 -4.82
CA LYS A 340 13.79 -17.39 -4.04
C LYS A 340 12.46 -16.64 -4.07
N CYS A 341 11.81 -16.46 -5.22
CA CYS A 341 10.48 -15.83 -5.28
C CYS A 341 9.43 -16.59 -4.45
N ALA A 342 9.41 -17.92 -4.52
CA ALA A 342 8.45 -18.75 -3.78
C ALA A 342 8.73 -18.81 -2.27
N LEU A 343 9.97 -18.53 -1.83
CA LEU A 343 10.39 -18.52 -0.43
C LEU A 343 10.26 -17.14 0.21
N PHE A 344 10.56 -16.06 -0.53
CA PHE A 344 10.63 -14.69 -0.02
C PHE A 344 9.39 -13.85 -0.34
N ASP A 345 8.37 -14.41 -1.00
CA ASP A 345 7.08 -13.73 -1.16
C ASP A 345 6.42 -13.56 0.23
N PRO A 346 6.27 -12.32 0.72
CA PRO A 346 5.76 -12.05 2.05
C PRO A 346 4.32 -12.52 2.25
N ARG A 347 3.52 -12.63 1.17
CA ARG A 347 2.14 -13.13 1.25
C ARG A 347 2.09 -14.64 1.29
N GLU A 348 2.96 -15.32 0.55
CA GLU A 348 3.05 -16.78 0.60
C GLU A 348 3.65 -17.26 1.92
N LEU A 349 4.67 -16.56 2.42
CA LEU A 349 5.18 -16.73 3.79
C LEU A 349 4.06 -16.51 4.81
N ALA A 350 3.30 -15.42 4.73
CA ALA A 350 2.18 -15.18 5.64
C ALA A 350 1.05 -16.23 5.50
N ARG A 351 0.81 -16.78 4.31
CA ARG A 351 -0.15 -17.87 4.06
C ARG A 351 0.35 -19.23 4.58
N ARG A 352 1.66 -19.49 4.53
CA ARG A 352 2.30 -20.69 5.07
C ARG A 352 2.42 -20.64 6.58
N GLU A 353 2.66 -19.45 7.13
CA GLU A 353 2.69 -19.18 8.56
C GLU A 353 1.31 -19.09 9.21
N ARG A 354 0.20 -19.35 8.47
CA ARG A 354 -1.15 -19.35 9.03
C ARG A 354 -1.13 -20.13 10.35
N ALA A 355 -1.35 -19.38 11.42
CA ALA A 355 -1.32 -19.90 12.78
C ALA A 355 -2.24 -21.11 12.86
N SER A 356 -1.78 -22.17 13.54
CA SER A 356 -2.64 -23.33 13.78
C SER A 356 -3.97 -22.85 14.36
N ARG A 357 -5.08 -23.54 14.09
CA ARG A 357 -6.38 -23.22 14.71
C ARG A 357 -6.25 -23.12 16.24
N THR A 358 -5.35 -23.90 16.82
CA THR A 358 -4.99 -23.86 18.24
C THR A 358 -4.32 -22.54 18.64
N ASP A 359 -3.39 -22.03 17.85
CA ASP A 359 -2.70 -20.76 18.14
C ASP A 359 -3.66 -19.57 18.05
N ILE A 360 -4.62 -19.61 17.12
CA ILE A 360 -5.68 -18.59 17.02
C ILE A 360 -6.61 -18.67 18.23
N ALA A 361 -7.02 -19.88 18.63
CA ALA A 361 -7.86 -20.07 19.81
C ALA A 361 -7.16 -19.61 21.10
N LEU A 362 -5.88 -19.92 21.28
CA LEU A 362 -5.08 -19.46 22.42
C LEU A 362 -4.91 -17.94 22.42
N TYR A 363 -4.72 -17.32 21.26
CA TYR A 363 -4.65 -15.87 21.14
C TYR A 363 -5.99 -15.19 21.41
N ALA A 364 -7.10 -15.78 20.94
CA ALA A 364 -8.45 -15.30 21.25
C ALA A 364 -8.76 -15.44 22.75
N LEU A 365 -8.31 -16.52 23.39
CA LEU A 365 -8.39 -16.70 24.84
C LEU A 365 -7.58 -15.62 25.59
N LEU A 366 -6.35 -15.33 25.16
CA LEU A 366 -5.54 -14.25 25.72
C LEU A 366 -6.28 -12.89 25.63
N LEU A 367 -6.88 -12.59 24.48
CA LEU A 367 -7.67 -11.37 24.29
C LEU A 367 -8.93 -11.36 25.14
N PHE A 368 -9.59 -12.50 25.32
CA PHE A 368 -10.73 -12.64 26.21
C PHE A 368 -10.33 -12.39 27.68
N CYS A 369 -9.22 -12.99 28.15
CA CYS A 369 -8.67 -12.70 29.47
C CYS A 369 -8.29 -11.22 29.63
N PHE A 370 -7.73 -10.59 28.59
CA PHE A 370 -7.41 -9.16 28.58
C PHE A 370 -8.66 -8.27 28.68
N MET A 371 -9.73 -8.62 27.97
CA MET A 371 -11.02 -7.92 28.06
C MET A 371 -11.65 -8.08 29.44
N LEU A 372 -11.70 -9.31 29.98
CA LEU A 372 -12.20 -9.57 31.33
C LEU A 372 -11.38 -8.81 32.39
N ASN A 373 -10.05 -8.83 32.29
CA ASN A 373 -9.20 -8.07 33.20
C ASN A 373 -9.48 -6.58 33.12
N SER A 374 -9.73 -6.05 31.92
CA SER A 374 -10.11 -4.64 31.74
C SER A 374 -11.45 -4.35 32.43
N SER A 375 -12.43 -5.26 32.37
CA SER A 375 -13.70 -5.09 33.09
C SER A 375 -13.58 -5.19 34.61
N PHE A 376 -12.65 -6.02 35.12
CA PHE A 376 -12.43 -6.20 36.57
C PHE A 376 -11.41 -5.21 37.17
N ALA A 377 -10.65 -4.50 36.34
CA ALA A 377 -9.74 -3.46 36.78
C ALA A 377 -10.50 -2.16 37.14
N LEU A 378 -9.72 -1.11 37.43
CA LEU A 378 -10.14 0.29 37.64
C LEU A 378 -10.94 0.93 36.48
N TYR A 379 -11.33 0.15 35.47
CA TYR A 379 -12.14 0.55 34.33
C TYR A 379 -13.57 0.00 34.40
N GLY A 380 -13.93 -0.66 35.51
CA GLY A 380 -15.29 -1.11 35.78
C GLY A 380 -16.24 0.06 36.05
N GLN A 381 -17.54 -0.20 35.87
CA GLN A 381 -18.63 0.77 35.98
C GLN A 381 -18.63 1.55 37.31
N HIS A 382 -18.26 0.91 38.41
CA HIS A 382 -18.19 1.57 39.73
C HIS A 382 -17.20 2.73 39.79
N SER A 383 -16.07 2.63 39.09
CA SER A 383 -15.06 3.71 39.05
C SER A 383 -15.53 4.91 38.23
N SER A 384 -16.23 4.67 37.11
CA SER A 384 -16.80 5.73 36.28
C SER A 384 -17.96 6.42 36.98
N ASP A 385 -18.80 5.65 37.68
CA ASP A 385 -19.94 6.17 38.42
C ASP A 385 -19.46 7.05 39.59
N LEU A 386 -18.42 6.64 40.31
CA LEU A 386 -17.79 7.43 41.35
C LEU A 386 -17.20 8.75 40.81
N VAL A 387 -16.46 8.69 39.70
CA VAL A 387 -15.90 9.88 39.05
C VAL A 387 -17.01 10.84 38.61
N PHE A 388 -18.10 10.30 38.05
CA PHE A 388 -19.24 11.10 37.62
C PHE A 388 -19.95 11.74 38.82
N ALA A 389 -20.18 10.99 39.90
CA ALA A 389 -20.82 11.48 41.12
C ALA A 389 -20.01 12.62 41.76
N ILE A 390 -18.70 12.41 41.99
CA ILE A 390 -17.80 13.44 42.55
C ILE A 390 -17.76 14.69 41.67
N ARG A 391 -17.67 14.50 40.35
CA ARG A 391 -17.66 15.62 39.42
C ARG A 391 -18.98 16.40 39.51
N ARG A 392 -20.12 15.73 39.57
CA ARG A 392 -21.42 16.37 39.71
C ARG A 392 -21.59 17.10 41.05
N ALA A 393 -21.05 16.54 42.14
CA ALA A 393 -21.21 17.08 43.49
C ALA A 393 -20.27 18.27 43.81
N ILE A 394 -19.09 18.33 43.18
CA ILE A 394 -18.07 19.35 43.52
C ILE A 394 -17.78 20.30 42.36
N VAL A 395 -17.68 19.76 41.14
CA VAL A 395 -17.14 20.47 39.97
C VAL A 395 -18.26 21.12 39.14
N ASP A 396 -19.31 20.37 38.86
CA ASP A 396 -20.40 20.78 37.97
C ASP A 396 -21.63 21.30 38.75
N THR A 397 -21.49 21.60 40.05
CA THR A 397 -22.56 22.21 40.85
C THR A 397 -22.82 23.65 40.42
N PRO A 398 -24.08 24.01 40.08
CA PRO A 398 -24.41 25.39 39.74
C PRO A 398 -24.45 26.28 40.99
N TRP A 399 -23.97 27.53 40.87
CA TRP A 399 -24.07 28.53 41.93
C TRP A 399 -24.56 29.87 41.39
N ASN A 400 -25.09 30.72 42.29
CA ASN A 400 -25.54 32.07 41.92
C ASN A 400 -24.34 33.02 41.89
N GLY A 401 -24.17 33.75 40.78
CA GLY A 401 -23.24 34.87 40.72
C GLY A 401 -23.63 35.92 41.77
N GLY A 402 -22.66 36.45 42.51
CA GLY A 402 -22.87 37.19 43.77
C GLY A 402 -23.65 38.51 43.75
N LEU A 403 -24.52 38.79 42.76
CA LEU A 403 -25.48 39.89 42.80
C LEU A 403 -26.92 39.36 42.99
N PRO A 404 -27.67 39.85 43.99
CA PRO A 404 -29.00 39.35 44.33
C PRO A 404 -30.09 39.62 43.28
N LEU A 405 -29.78 40.29 42.16
CA LEU A 405 -30.71 40.57 41.06
C LEU A 405 -30.52 39.67 39.82
N ASP A 406 -29.41 38.95 39.69
CA ASP A 406 -29.13 38.09 38.52
C ASP A 406 -29.47 36.62 38.84
N THR A 407 -30.52 36.08 38.22
CA THR A 407 -30.92 34.67 38.30
C THR A 407 -30.06 33.72 37.45
N THR A 408 -28.96 34.20 36.90
CA THR A 408 -28.08 33.39 36.04
C THR A 408 -27.23 32.44 36.89
N THR A 409 -27.54 31.14 36.81
CA THR A 409 -26.73 30.08 37.41
C THR A 409 -25.42 29.94 36.64
N LYS A 410 -24.29 30.08 37.33
CA LYS A 410 -22.95 29.86 36.77
C LYS A 410 -22.48 28.44 37.05
N THR A 411 -21.74 27.86 36.11
CA THR A 411 -21.03 26.58 36.29
C THR A 411 -19.51 26.78 36.12
N LEU A 412 -18.70 25.76 36.41
CA LEU A 412 -17.23 25.85 36.27
C LEU A 412 -16.80 26.25 34.85
N ARG A 413 -17.59 25.92 33.82
CA ARG A 413 -17.30 26.28 32.43
C ARG A 413 -17.50 27.77 32.12
N ASP A 414 -18.28 28.46 32.94
CA ASP A 414 -18.64 29.86 32.75
C ASP A 414 -17.72 30.81 33.54
N VAL A 415 -16.75 30.25 34.27
CA VAL A 415 -15.74 31.02 35.03
C VAL A 415 -14.81 31.74 34.06
N ASN A 416 -14.88 33.06 34.05
CA ASN A 416 -14.09 33.90 33.14
C ASN A 416 -13.20 34.94 33.84
N ALA A 417 -13.40 35.18 35.14
CA ALA A 417 -12.72 36.21 35.92
C ALA A 417 -12.22 35.68 37.28
N ILE A 418 -11.25 36.38 37.87
CA ILE A 418 -10.72 36.05 39.21
C ILE A 418 -11.83 36.10 40.28
N ALA A 419 -12.77 37.06 40.16
CA ALA A 419 -13.93 37.14 41.05
C ALA A 419 -14.80 35.87 40.99
N ASP A 420 -14.98 35.30 39.79
CA ASP A 420 -15.73 34.07 39.59
C ASP A 420 -14.99 32.86 40.19
N VAL A 421 -13.66 32.81 40.10
CA VAL A 421 -12.84 31.81 40.79
C VAL A 421 -13.07 31.86 42.30
N TRP A 422 -13.02 33.06 42.91
CA TRP A 422 -13.31 33.21 44.34
C TRP A 422 -14.75 32.84 44.69
N SER A 423 -15.73 33.18 43.84
CA SER A 423 -17.13 32.79 44.04
C SER A 423 -17.32 31.27 44.03
N PHE A 424 -16.56 30.55 43.18
CA PHE A 424 -16.54 29.10 43.13
C PHE A 424 -15.88 28.51 44.39
N LEU A 425 -14.70 29.04 44.77
CA LEU A 425 -13.96 28.54 45.93
C LEU A 425 -14.73 28.71 47.24
N GLN A 426 -15.35 29.88 47.46
CA GLN A 426 -16.10 30.20 48.69
C GLN A 426 -17.57 29.73 48.65
N GLY A 427 -18.11 29.41 47.47
CA GLY A 427 -19.46 28.88 47.30
C GLY A 427 -19.45 27.35 47.21
N PRO A 428 -19.59 26.77 46.01
CA PRO A 428 -19.76 25.33 45.82
C PRO A 428 -18.59 24.49 46.38
N ALA A 429 -17.34 24.90 46.21
CA ALA A 429 -16.20 24.10 46.66
C ALA A 429 -16.08 24.07 48.20
N GLN A 430 -16.18 25.22 48.86
CA GLN A 430 -16.19 25.32 50.31
C GLN A 430 -17.36 24.55 50.93
N ASN A 431 -18.57 24.70 50.38
CA ASN A 431 -19.77 24.04 50.89
C ASN A 431 -19.74 22.52 50.65
N ALA A 432 -19.04 22.03 49.63
CA ALA A 432 -18.89 20.59 49.38
C ALA A 432 -17.80 19.95 50.25
N LEU A 433 -16.65 20.62 50.41
CA LEU A 433 -15.48 20.06 51.09
C LEU A 433 -15.52 20.22 52.61
N PHE A 434 -16.11 21.31 53.09
CA PHE A 434 -16.13 21.69 54.50
C PHE A 434 -17.56 21.74 55.01
N GLN A 435 -18.29 20.63 54.91
CA GLN A 435 -19.65 20.50 55.45
C GLN A 435 -19.62 20.45 56.98
N ASP A 436 -20.61 21.08 57.60
CA ASP A 436 -20.86 21.11 59.05
C ASP A 436 -22.30 20.69 59.41
N THR A 437 -23.14 20.44 58.41
CA THR A 437 -24.57 20.13 58.55
C THR A 437 -24.99 18.93 57.70
N TRP A 438 -25.99 18.20 58.18
CA TRP A 438 -26.63 17.08 57.50
C TRP A 438 -27.63 17.55 56.42
N TYR A 439 -28.16 16.59 55.64
CA TYR A 439 -29.16 16.85 54.60
C TYR A 439 -30.48 17.45 55.13
N ASN A 440 -30.74 17.32 56.43
CA ASN A 440 -31.90 17.86 57.14
C ASN A 440 -31.58 19.18 57.85
N GLY A 441 -30.37 19.73 57.73
CA GLY A 441 -29.97 21.00 58.32
C GLY A 441 -29.48 20.92 59.77
N ASP A 442 -29.54 19.74 60.39
CA ASP A 442 -28.97 19.53 61.71
C ASP A 442 -27.44 19.57 61.65
N SER A 443 -26.78 20.17 62.65
CA SER A 443 -25.32 20.12 62.76
C SER A 443 -24.85 18.68 63.01
N PHE A 444 -23.61 18.36 62.63
CA PHE A 444 -22.98 17.12 63.11
C PHE A 444 -23.02 17.10 64.65
N ALA A 445 -23.29 15.94 65.24
CA ALA A 445 -23.35 15.80 66.70
C ALA A 445 -21.93 15.93 67.29
N ASP A 446 -21.82 16.47 68.52
CA ASP A 446 -20.54 16.74 69.20
C ASP A 446 -19.68 15.49 69.44
N ASP A 447 -20.27 14.29 69.36
CA ASP A 447 -19.53 13.04 69.40
C ASP A 447 -19.15 12.57 67.98
N VAL A 448 -17.84 12.41 67.84
CA VAL A 448 -17.05 11.64 66.88
C VAL A 448 -16.43 12.43 65.72
N ASP A 449 -15.11 12.61 65.84
CA ASP A 449 -14.11 12.96 64.80
C ASP A 449 -14.26 12.18 63.46
N SER A 450 -15.14 11.17 63.40
CA SER A 450 -15.47 10.37 62.21
C SER A 450 -16.48 11.03 61.27
N GLN A 451 -17.26 12.02 61.73
CA GLN A 451 -18.35 12.64 60.96
C GLN A 451 -17.93 13.92 60.23
N ILE A 452 -16.93 14.63 60.76
CA ILE A 452 -16.46 15.91 60.22
C ILE A 452 -15.47 15.64 59.07
N GLY A 453 -15.74 16.13 57.86
CA GLY A 453 -14.91 15.88 56.66
C GLY A 453 -15.43 14.78 55.72
N ILE A 454 -16.70 14.40 55.87
CA ILE A 454 -17.45 13.68 54.85
C ILE A 454 -17.81 14.66 53.72
N VAL A 455 -17.50 14.27 52.48
CA VAL A 455 -17.78 15.00 51.24
C VAL A 455 -18.83 14.23 50.45
N ASP A 456 -19.94 14.88 50.12
CA ASP A 456 -21.04 14.25 49.37
C ASP A 456 -21.57 12.97 50.03
N ARG A 457 -21.73 13.01 51.37
CA ARG A 457 -22.34 11.97 52.23
C ARG A 457 -21.64 10.61 52.32
N THR A 458 -20.79 10.26 51.37
CA THR A 458 -20.21 8.91 51.22
C THR A 458 -18.69 8.89 51.08
N ASN A 459 -18.08 10.02 50.68
CA ASN A 459 -16.64 10.13 50.53
C ASN A 459 -16.04 10.79 51.76
N VAL A 460 -14.83 10.41 52.13
CA VAL A 460 -14.06 11.01 53.23
C VAL A 460 -12.91 11.82 52.65
N LEU A 461 -12.73 13.05 53.10
CA LEU A 461 -11.56 13.87 52.76
C LEU A 461 -10.32 13.31 53.46
N LEU A 462 -9.33 12.87 52.68
CA LEU A 462 -8.05 12.36 53.19
C LEU A 462 -7.03 13.51 53.28
N GLY A 463 -6.68 13.90 54.51
CA GLY A 463 -5.80 15.05 54.78
C GLY A 463 -6.46 16.39 54.47
N GLY A 464 -5.65 17.41 54.21
CA GLY A 464 -6.08 18.77 53.85
C GLY A 464 -6.22 19.02 52.34
N VAL A 465 -6.65 20.23 51.99
CA VAL A 465 -6.71 20.72 50.60
C VAL A 465 -5.46 21.56 50.31
N GLU A 466 -4.71 21.22 49.26
CA GLU A 466 -3.57 22.01 48.78
C GLU A 466 -4.03 23.04 47.74
N LEU A 467 -3.72 24.31 47.98
CA LEU A 467 -3.79 25.38 46.99
C LEU A 467 -2.37 25.67 46.50
N ARG A 468 -2.10 25.47 45.21
CA ARG A 468 -0.80 25.75 44.58
C ARG A 468 -0.95 26.82 43.50
N LEU A 469 -0.26 27.94 43.66
CA LEU A 469 -0.30 29.09 42.78
C LEU A 469 1.04 29.33 42.09
N LEU A 470 1.03 29.54 40.77
CA LEU A 470 2.17 30.05 40.02
C LEU A 470 1.99 31.52 39.66
N ARG A 471 3.07 32.29 39.83
CA ARG A 471 3.13 33.73 39.57
C ARG A 471 4.26 34.07 38.61
N VAL A 472 4.13 35.20 37.91
CA VAL A 472 5.18 35.75 37.05
C VAL A 472 5.64 37.13 37.52
N ASP A 473 6.92 37.42 37.31
CA ASP A 473 7.48 38.73 37.60
C ASP A 473 6.93 39.80 36.64
N PRO A 474 6.71 41.04 37.12
CA PRO A 474 6.25 42.13 36.28
C PRO A 474 7.34 42.54 35.29
N THR A 475 6.96 42.76 34.04
CA THR A 475 7.80 43.31 32.97
C THR A 475 7.27 44.66 32.53
N LEU A 476 8.11 45.50 31.93
CA LEU A 476 7.64 46.74 31.30
C LEU A 476 6.72 46.39 30.13
N CYS A 477 5.54 47.01 30.07
CA CYS A 477 4.64 46.85 28.94
C CYS A 477 5.28 47.46 27.68
N HIS A 478 5.52 46.66 26.63
CA HIS A 478 5.88 47.17 25.31
C HIS A 478 4.63 47.24 24.43
N PHE A 479 3.69 48.11 24.78
CA PHE A 479 2.65 48.52 23.83
C PHE A 479 3.28 49.61 22.97
N GLY A 480 3.30 49.46 21.64
CA GLY A 480 3.94 50.38 20.70
C GLY A 480 3.31 51.77 20.59
N PHE A 481 2.87 52.37 21.69
CA PHE A 481 2.42 53.74 21.78
C PHE A 481 3.58 54.64 22.25
N PRO A 482 3.77 55.83 21.65
CA PRO A 482 4.79 56.77 22.10
C PRO A 482 4.48 57.23 23.53
N ASP A 483 5.52 57.16 24.37
CA ASP A 483 5.54 57.59 25.77
C ASP A 483 4.79 58.91 25.98
N GLN A 484 3.57 58.83 26.54
CA GLN A 484 2.97 59.96 27.24
C GLN A 484 3.10 59.71 28.74
N GLY A 485 4.18 60.24 29.31
CA GLY A 485 4.27 60.67 30.71
C GLY A 485 4.37 59.58 31.78
N ASN A 486 5.59 59.34 32.27
CA ASN A 486 6.04 58.93 33.62
C ASN A 486 5.34 57.84 34.45
N ASP A 487 4.21 57.25 34.05
CA ASP A 487 3.62 56.10 34.74
C ASP A 487 4.13 54.81 34.09
N LYS A 488 5.18 54.21 34.68
CA LYS A 488 5.63 52.86 34.33
C LYS A 488 4.49 51.87 34.61
N LYS A 489 3.66 51.59 33.59
CA LYS A 489 2.67 50.52 33.65
C LYS A 489 3.39 49.18 33.58
N TRP A 490 3.24 48.41 34.64
CA TRP A 490 3.76 47.05 34.74
C TRP A 490 2.80 46.08 34.08
N CYS A 491 3.31 45.21 33.23
CA CYS A 491 2.58 44.12 32.60
C CYS A 491 3.08 42.79 33.15
N HIS A 492 2.19 41.82 33.21
CA HIS A 492 2.58 40.45 33.51
C HIS A 492 2.59 39.65 32.21
N PRO A 493 3.72 39.04 31.78
CA PRO A 493 3.80 38.28 30.54
C PRO A 493 3.10 36.91 30.65
N TYR A 494 3.04 36.14 29.56
CA TYR A 494 2.63 34.73 29.62
C TYR A 494 3.56 33.92 30.54
N TYR A 495 3.08 32.79 31.05
CA TYR A 495 3.91 31.91 31.86
C TYR A 495 5.08 31.35 31.05
N SER A 496 6.29 31.55 31.57
CA SER A 496 7.53 30.93 31.13
C SER A 496 8.33 30.55 32.37
N LYS A 497 9.13 29.46 32.28
CA LYS A 497 10.04 29.05 33.36
C LYS A 497 11.04 30.16 33.76
N THR A 498 11.37 31.07 32.84
CA THR A 498 12.26 32.21 33.07
C THR A 498 11.56 33.40 33.71
N ALA A 499 10.25 33.55 33.48
CA ALA A 499 9.44 34.64 34.01
C ALA A 499 8.77 34.29 35.35
N GLU A 500 8.91 33.04 35.83
CA GLU A 500 8.32 32.57 37.08
C GLU A 500 8.92 33.31 38.28
N ARG A 501 8.04 33.92 39.08
CA ARG A 501 8.43 34.63 40.30
C ARG A 501 8.76 33.65 41.42
N ARG A 502 9.99 33.70 41.93
CA ARG A 502 10.48 32.84 43.03
C ARG A 502 10.69 33.56 44.36
N SER A 503 10.52 34.88 44.41
CA SER A 503 10.67 35.68 45.63
C SER A 503 9.51 35.43 46.61
N PRO A 504 9.71 35.41 47.94
CA PRO A 504 8.60 35.33 48.88
C PRO A 504 7.59 36.49 48.69
N VAL A 505 6.31 36.22 48.94
CA VAL A 505 5.22 37.19 48.80
C VAL A 505 4.46 37.26 50.12
N SER A 506 4.43 38.44 50.74
CA SER A 506 3.74 38.68 52.00
C SER A 506 2.84 39.91 51.91
N ARG A 507 1.61 39.79 52.39
CA ARG A 507 0.68 40.91 52.62
C ARG A 507 0.05 40.72 54.00
N LEU A 508 0.80 41.09 55.03
CA LEU A 508 0.35 41.03 56.42
C LEU A 508 -0.79 42.04 56.68
N PRO A 509 -1.78 41.73 57.54
CA PRO A 509 -1.89 40.53 58.38
C PRO A 509 -2.53 39.31 57.68
N PHE A 510 -2.73 39.34 56.36
CA PHE A 510 -3.55 38.34 55.65
C PHE A 510 -2.81 37.04 55.30
N PHE A 511 -1.61 37.12 54.71
CA PHE A 511 -0.80 35.94 54.39
C PHE A 511 0.69 36.27 54.22
N GLU A 512 1.52 35.24 54.39
CA GLU A 512 2.95 35.22 54.07
C GLU A 512 3.28 33.85 53.45
N ASP A 513 3.68 33.85 52.17
CA ASP A 513 3.96 32.63 51.41
C ASP A 513 5.37 32.63 50.84
N THR A 514 6.04 31.49 50.96
CA THR A 514 7.34 31.23 50.34
C THR A 514 7.18 30.36 49.10
N TRP A 515 7.94 30.66 48.05
CA TRP A 515 8.00 29.80 46.87
C TRP A 515 8.66 28.46 47.21
N SER A 516 8.08 27.36 46.74
CA SER A 516 8.60 26.01 46.96
C SER A 516 9.01 25.36 45.65
N SER A 517 10.24 24.83 45.60
CA SER A 517 10.72 24.05 44.47
C SER A 517 10.12 22.65 44.48
N SER A 518 9.79 22.12 43.30
CA SER A 518 9.51 20.69 43.11
C SER A 518 10.72 20.01 42.45
N SER A 519 11.26 18.97 43.06
CA SER A 519 12.29 18.11 42.44
C SER A 519 11.70 17.11 41.43
N ASN A 520 10.38 16.95 41.45
CA ASN A 520 9.70 15.82 40.82
C ASN A 520 9.13 16.19 39.43
N GLU A 521 9.65 15.56 38.37
CA GLU A 521 9.22 15.83 36.99
C GLU A 521 7.77 15.42 36.70
N TYR A 522 7.22 14.45 37.45
CA TYR A 522 5.85 13.96 37.27
C TYR A 522 4.77 15.00 37.64
N GLU A 523 5.15 16.07 38.37
CA GLU A 523 4.25 17.15 38.76
C GLU A 523 4.02 18.20 37.66
N SER A 524 4.69 18.04 36.50
CA SER A 524 4.47 18.89 35.34
C SER A 524 3.06 18.68 34.78
N TYR A 525 2.28 19.77 34.73
CA TYR A 525 0.92 19.79 34.21
C TYR A 525 0.90 20.47 32.84
N ARG A 526 0.51 19.71 31.82
CA ARG A 526 0.27 20.25 30.47
C ARG A 526 -1.12 20.87 30.42
N GLY A 527 -1.17 22.20 30.57
CA GLY A 527 -2.38 22.99 30.52
C GLY A 527 -2.82 23.37 29.12
N THR A 528 -3.87 24.18 29.02
CA THR A 528 -4.40 24.69 27.75
C THR A 528 -3.60 25.88 27.21
N LEU A 529 -3.13 26.75 28.11
CA LEU A 529 -2.37 27.96 27.80
C LEU A 529 -0.85 27.71 27.84
N ALA A 530 -0.37 26.95 28.83
CA ALA A 530 1.06 26.67 29.02
C ALA A 530 1.29 25.33 29.75
N THR A 531 2.56 24.89 29.78
CA THR A 531 2.98 23.76 30.62
C THR A 531 3.54 24.29 31.94
N TYR A 532 2.93 23.88 33.06
CA TYR A 532 3.28 24.36 34.39
C TYR A 532 4.09 23.29 35.15
N PRO A 533 5.20 23.65 35.82
CA PRO A 533 5.98 22.73 36.63
C PRO A 533 5.29 22.38 37.95
N GLY A 534 5.96 21.53 38.73
CA GLY A 534 5.56 21.17 40.08
C GLY A 534 5.63 22.31 41.10
N SER A 535 6.47 23.31 40.84
CA SER A 535 6.80 24.41 41.75
C SER A 535 5.68 25.44 41.90
N GLY A 536 5.76 26.23 42.97
CA GLY A 536 4.85 27.35 43.20
C GLY A 536 4.72 27.73 44.68
N TYR A 537 3.83 28.68 44.94
CA TYR A 537 3.39 29.07 46.27
C TYR A 537 2.30 28.10 46.72
N ARG A 538 2.48 27.47 47.88
CA ARG A 538 1.58 26.44 48.40
C ARG A 538 0.93 26.91 49.70
N ARG A 539 -0.39 26.76 49.79
CA ARG A 539 -1.16 26.96 51.03
C ARG A 539 -1.97 25.71 51.30
N PHE A 540 -1.91 25.21 52.53
CA PHE A 540 -2.64 24.02 52.95
C PHE A 540 -3.83 24.44 53.80
N LEU A 541 -5.03 23.99 53.43
CA LEU A 541 -6.24 24.16 54.20
C LEU A 541 -6.48 22.86 54.99
N PRO A 542 -6.48 22.89 56.34
CA PRO A 542 -6.72 21.70 57.13
C PRO A 542 -8.14 21.15 56.93
N ARG A 543 -8.33 19.86 57.22
CA ARG A 543 -9.68 19.30 57.36
C ARG A 543 -10.38 19.96 58.55
N LEU A 544 -11.70 20.15 58.48
CA LEU A 544 -12.48 20.53 59.67
C LEU A 544 -12.37 19.41 60.70
N GLY A 545 -11.99 19.72 61.94
CA GLY A 545 -11.89 18.77 63.04
C GLY A 545 -12.41 19.39 64.34
N ALA A 546 -12.86 18.57 65.29
CA ALA A 546 -13.45 19.05 66.54
C ALA A 546 -12.43 19.75 67.47
N ASN A 547 -11.14 19.44 67.31
CA ASN A 547 -10.03 20.00 68.09
C ASN A 547 -9.14 20.95 67.25
N ALA A 548 -9.73 21.89 66.52
CA ALA A 548 -8.95 22.94 65.86
C ALA A 548 -8.29 23.85 66.91
N THR A 549 -6.97 23.74 67.07
CA THR A 549 -6.14 24.55 67.99
C THR A 549 -5.75 25.91 67.41
N THR A 550 -6.16 26.19 66.17
CA THR A 550 -5.87 27.41 65.41
C THR A 550 -7.04 28.40 65.46
N ASP A 551 -6.76 29.69 65.70
CA ASP A 551 -7.74 30.80 65.75
C ASP A 551 -8.61 30.97 64.47
N CYS A 552 -8.29 30.30 63.36
CA CYS A 552 -8.92 30.48 62.06
C CYS A 552 -9.10 29.13 61.33
N ASP A 553 -10.35 28.76 61.05
CA ASP A 553 -10.71 27.57 60.26
C ASP A 553 -10.39 27.73 58.76
N SER A 554 -10.45 26.64 57.99
CA SER A 554 -10.24 26.64 56.53
C SER A 554 -11.13 27.62 55.77
N ARG A 555 -12.35 27.86 56.25
CA ARG A 555 -13.27 28.88 55.70
C ARG A 555 -12.76 30.30 55.94
N CYS A 556 -12.24 30.54 57.15
CA CYS A 556 -11.64 31.82 57.56
C CYS A 556 -10.33 32.08 56.81
N GLU A 557 -9.48 31.06 56.63
CA GLU A 557 -8.25 31.13 55.82
C GLU A 557 -8.56 31.54 54.37
N LEU A 558 -9.56 30.91 53.75
CA LEU A 558 -9.97 31.25 52.38
C LEU A 558 -10.51 32.68 52.28
N ALA A 559 -11.18 33.19 53.32
CA ALA A 559 -11.62 34.58 53.40
C ALA A 559 -10.44 35.55 53.55
N ASN A 560 -9.42 35.20 54.34
CA ASN A 560 -8.21 35.99 54.51
C ASN A 560 -7.40 36.06 53.21
N LEU A 561 -7.27 34.95 52.46
CA LEU A 561 -6.61 34.95 51.15
C LEU A 561 -7.35 35.85 50.14
N ARG A 562 -8.69 35.86 50.15
CA ARG A 562 -9.48 36.77 49.29
C ARG A 562 -9.25 38.24 49.68
N ARG A 563 -9.33 38.57 50.98
CA ARG A 563 -9.09 39.94 51.48
C ARG A 563 -7.66 40.43 51.20
N GLY A 564 -6.67 39.55 51.33
CA GLY A 564 -5.27 39.82 51.00
C GLY A 564 -4.97 39.93 49.50
N ARG A 565 -5.97 39.75 48.62
CA ARG A 565 -5.80 39.67 47.16
C ARG A 565 -4.75 38.63 46.75
N TRP A 566 -4.83 37.43 47.34
CA TRP A 566 -3.88 36.35 47.05
C TRP A 566 -3.86 35.98 45.57
N LEU A 567 -5.01 36.01 44.89
CA LEU A 567 -5.04 36.02 43.43
C LEU A 567 -4.97 37.46 42.94
N ASP A 568 -3.94 37.77 42.16
CA ASP A 568 -3.73 39.06 41.50
C ASP A 568 -3.32 38.88 40.03
N GLU A 569 -3.05 40.00 39.33
CA GLU A 569 -2.68 40.07 37.91
C GLU A 569 -1.40 39.28 37.56
N SER A 570 -0.56 38.98 38.56
CA SER A 570 0.66 38.17 38.40
C SER A 570 0.38 36.67 38.35
N SER A 571 -0.83 36.24 38.72
CA SER A 571 -1.23 34.84 38.79
C SER A 571 -1.34 34.23 37.40
N ARG A 572 -0.85 33.00 37.21
CA ARG A 572 -0.93 32.29 35.92
C ARG A 572 -1.60 30.94 35.98
N ALA A 573 -1.42 30.21 37.06
CA ALA A 573 -2.17 28.98 37.28
C ALA A 573 -2.40 28.75 38.77
N LEU A 574 -3.64 28.46 39.14
CA LEU A 574 -4.04 27.98 40.46
C LEU A 574 -4.45 26.51 40.34
N PHE A 575 -3.89 25.66 41.18
CA PHE A 575 -4.29 24.27 41.34
C PHE A 575 -4.88 24.05 42.72
N VAL A 576 -6.08 23.49 42.78
CA VAL A 576 -6.73 23.04 44.01
C VAL A 576 -6.71 21.52 44.00
N ARG A 577 -6.01 20.91 44.96
CA ARG A 577 -5.81 19.47 45.04
C ARG A 577 -6.28 18.93 46.38
N PHE A 578 -6.98 17.81 46.33
CA PHE A 578 -7.40 17.08 47.51
C PHE A 578 -7.69 15.64 47.14
N ASN A 579 -7.65 14.77 48.15
CA ASN A 579 -7.87 13.35 47.99
C ASN A 579 -9.15 12.95 48.72
N LEU A 580 -9.97 12.13 48.07
CA LEU A 580 -11.18 11.57 48.62
C LEU A 580 -11.03 10.05 48.74
N TYR A 581 -11.70 9.45 49.71
CA TYR A 581 -11.81 8.01 49.86
C TYR A 581 -13.28 7.61 49.98
N ASN A 582 -13.73 6.73 49.09
CA ASN A 582 -15.05 6.16 49.12
C ASN A 582 -15.00 4.81 49.85
N ALA A 583 -15.48 4.77 51.08
CA ALA A 583 -15.44 3.56 51.90
C ALA A 583 -16.30 2.40 51.36
N PRO A 584 -17.53 2.62 50.83
CA PRO A 584 -18.33 1.54 50.25
C PRO A 584 -17.69 0.83 49.06
N LEU A 585 -16.92 1.56 48.24
CA LEU A 585 -16.27 1.03 47.03
C LEU A 585 -14.78 0.70 47.22
N ASP A 586 -14.19 1.01 48.39
CA ASP A 586 -12.74 0.94 48.66
C ASP A 586 -11.89 1.64 47.57
N LEU A 587 -12.37 2.81 47.13
CA LEU A 587 -11.74 3.58 46.05
C LEU A 587 -11.25 4.92 46.54
N HIS A 588 -10.01 5.25 46.18
CA HIS A 588 -9.42 6.56 46.42
C HIS A 588 -9.61 7.41 45.16
N CYS A 589 -9.81 8.72 45.32
CA CYS A 589 -10.02 9.65 44.23
C CYS A 589 -9.16 10.88 44.44
N VAL A 590 -8.24 11.12 43.51
CA VAL A 590 -7.44 12.34 43.48
C VAL A 590 -8.16 13.36 42.62
N VAL A 591 -8.57 14.47 43.23
CA VAL A 591 -9.25 15.56 42.54
C VAL A 591 -8.27 16.72 42.37
N GLN A 592 -8.11 17.19 41.13
CA GLN A 592 -7.35 18.39 40.80
C GLN A 592 -8.23 19.32 39.97
N ILE A 593 -8.52 20.50 40.51
CA ILE A 593 -9.15 21.61 39.79
C ILE A 593 -8.06 22.61 39.45
N SER A 594 -8.00 23.08 38.21
CA SER A 594 -7.00 24.02 37.72
C SER A 594 -7.66 25.22 37.07
N PHE A 595 -7.23 26.42 37.45
CA PHE A 595 -7.61 27.68 36.83
C PHE A 595 -6.37 28.28 36.19
N GLU A 596 -6.38 28.41 34.86
CA GLU A 596 -5.32 29.05 34.09
C GLU A 596 -5.73 30.49 33.78
N PHE A 597 -4.88 31.45 34.11
CA PHE A 597 -5.13 32.88 33.93
C PHE A 597 -4.38 33.39 32.70
N GLY A 598 -5.11 33.97 31.74
CA GLY A 598 -4.55 34.67 30.59
C GLY A 598 -3.79 35.95 30.96
N VAL A 599 -3.23 36.62 29.95
CA VAL A 599 -2.58 37.92 30.15
C VAL A 599 -3.65 38.95 30.51
N ALA A 600 -3.48 39.61 31.64
CA ALA A 600 -4.30 40.71 32.09
C ALA A 600 -3.65 42.04 31.71
N THR A 601 -4.45 43.00 31.25
CA THR A 601 -4.06 44.42 31.16
C THR A 601 -4.59 45.16 32.37
N SER A 602 -3.71 45.77 33.17
CA SER A 602 -4.05 46.55 34.36
C SER A 602 -5.20 47.53 34.12
N GLY A 603 -6.32 47.44 34.85
CA GLY A 603 -7.41 48.42 34.64
C GLY A 603 -8.79 48.19 35.26
N SER A 604 -9.00 47.29 36.22
CA SER A 604 -10.26 47.30 37.00
C SER A 604 -10.01 47.31 38.51
N ASP A 605 -10.94 47.89 39.28
CA ASP A 605 -10.77 48.26 40.70
C ASP A 605 -10.55 47.05 41.66
N GLU A 606 -10.84 45.83 41.22
CA GLU A 606 -10.49 44.57 41.91
C GLU A 606 -9.28 43.82 41.30
N GLY A 607 -8.54 44.43 40.36
CA GLY A 607 -7.38 43.85 39.69
C GLY A 607 -7.73 43.07 38.42
N GLY A 608 -8.37 43.75 37.47
CA GLY A 608 -8.95 43.14 36.27
C GLY A 608 -7.99 42.45 35.31
N GLY A 609 -8.41 41.24 34.88
CA GLY A 609 -8.84 41.12 33.48
C GLY A 609 -7.97 40.27 32.54
N GLY A 610 -7.66 39.03 32.91
CA GLY A 610 -7.26 37.99 31.95
C GLY A 610 -8.36 36.93 31.84
N GLU A 611 -8.59 36.39 30.64
CA GLU A 611 -9.52 35.26 30.44
C GLU A 611 -9.08 34.07 31.31
N VAL A 612 -9.98 33.54 32.13
CA VAL A 612 -9.73 32.36 32.97
C VAL A 612 -10.21 31.11 32.24
N VAL A 613 -9.35 30.08 32.18
CA VAL A 613 -9.72 28.75 31.70
C VAL A 613 -9.73 27.79 32.87
N ALA A 614 -10.92 27.34 33.26
CA ALA A 614 -11.10 26.34 34.30
C ALA A 614 -11.11 24.92 33.71
N SER A 615 -10.42 23.99 34.39
CA SER A 615 -10.40 22.57 34.05
C SER A 615 -10.39 21.75 35.32
N ALA A 616 -11.06 20.59 35.31
CA ALA A 616 -11.14 19.71 36.46
C ALA A 616 -10.86 18.27 36.06
N LYS A 617 -9.99 17.61 36.83
CA LYS A 617 -9.55 16.24 36.62
C LYS A 617 -9.76 15.44 37.90
N VAL A 618 -10.65 14.46 37.82
CA VAL A 618 -10.89 13.47 38.87
C VAL A 618 -10.25 12.16 38.42
N THR A 619 -9.31 11.62 39.19
CA THR A 619 -8.64 10.36 38.87
C THR A 619 -8.90 9.34 39.98
N PRO A 620 -9.62 8.23 39.70
CA PRO A 620 -9.79 7.15 40.65
C PRO A 620 -8.50 6.33 40.76
N LEU A 621 -8.23 5.81 41.96
CA LEU A 621 -7.06 5.05 42.33
C LEU A 621 -7.48 3.92 43.29
N HIS A 622 -7.04 2.69 43.00
CA HIS A 622 -7.25 1.54 43.87
C HIS A 622 -5.91 1.20 44.51
N LEU A 623 -5.72 1.65 45.74
CA LEU A 623 -4.49 1.42 46.50
C LEU A 623 -4.42 -0.03 47.01
N SER A 624 -5.57 -0.66 47.31
CA SER A 624 -5.74 -2.03 47.82
C SER A 624 -6.07 -3.06 46.73
N GLN A 625 -5.24 -3.22 45.68
CA GLN A 625 -5.59 -3.92 44.42
C GLN A 625 -6.33 -5.28 44.50
N TYR A 626 -6.17 -6.05 45.58
CA TYR A 626 -6.88 -7.30 45.83
C TYR A 626 -7.58 -7.22 47.18
N SER A 627 -8.93 -7.20 47.18
CA SER A 627 -9.71 -7.28 48.42
C SER A 627 -9.86 -8.74 48.87
N GLY A 628 -9.77 -8.99 50.18
CA GLY A 628 -9.92 -10.33 50.76
C GLY A 628 -8.79 -11.30 50.38
N PHE A 629 -9.14 -12.58 50.15
CA PHE A 629 -8.15 -13.61 49.80
C PHE A 629 -7.78 -13.52 48.31
N PHE A 630 -6.60 -12.96 48.04
CA PHE A 630 -6.16 -12.56 46.69
C PHE A 630 -6.24 -13.69 45.64
N VAL A 631 -6.05 -14.96 46.01
CA VAL A 631 -6.02 -16.10 45.08
C VAL A 631 -7.38 -16.37 44.43
N VAL A 632 -8.47 -16.08 45.14
CA VAL A 632 -9.85 -16.32 44.65
C VAL A 632 -10.40 -15.10 43.91
N HIS A 633 -9.71 -13.96 44.00
CA HIS A 633 -10.17 -12.72 43.38
C HIS A 633 -10.12 -12.83 41.84
N PRO A 634 -11.23 -12.54 41.12
CA PRO A 634 -11.34 -12.76 39.67
C PRO A 634 -10.28 -11.99 38.87
N ARG A 635 -9.94 -10.78 39.32
CA ARG A 635 -8.85 -9.97 38.73
C ARG A 635 -7.49 -10.67 38.77
N PHE A 636 -7.15 -11.33 39.88
CA PHE A 636 -5.88 -12.04 40.01
C PHE A 636 -5.79 -13.22 39.05
N LEU A 637 -6.89 -13.99 38.92
CA LEU A 637 -6.98 -15.11 37.98
C LEU A 637 -6.86 -14.65 36.52
N THR A 638 -7.48 -13.52 36.14
CA THR A 638 -7.35 -12.97 34.78
C THR A 638 -5.96 -12.41 34.52
N GLU A 639 -5.31 -11.78 35.50
CA GLU A 639 -3.92 -11.31 35.39
C GLU A 639 -2.94 -12.47 35.25
N LEU A 640 -3.14 -13.57 35.97
CA LEU A 640 -2.36 -14.80 35.82
C LEU A 640 -2.53 -15.41 34.42
N GLY A 641 -3.77 -15.48 33.92
CA GLY A 641 -4.05 -15.95 32.56
C GLY A 641 -3.37 -15.11 31.47
N ILE A 642 -3.37 -13.78 31.64
CA ILE A 642 -2.67 -12.86 30.74
C ILE A 642 -1.16 -13.09 30.81
N LEU A 643 -0.57 -13.22 32.00
CA LEU A 643 0.86 -13.46 32.16
C LEU A 643 1.29 -14.73 31.43
N LEU A 644 0.57 -15.84 31.64
CA LEU A 644 0.83 -17.11 30.95
C LEU A 644 0.68 -16.97 29.43
N GLY A 645 -0.36 -16.29 28.95
CA GLY A 645 -0.57 -16.06 27.52
C GLY A 645 0.48 -15.14 26.88
N VAL A 646 0.97 -14.12 27.60
CA VAL A 646 2.05 -13.25 27.14
C VAL A 646 3.38 -14.01 27.08
N LEU A 647 3.68 -14.86 28.07
CA LEU A 647 4.89 -15.71 28.06
C LEU A 647 4.86 -16.70 26.89
N TRP A 648 3.71 -17.35 26.67
CA TRP A 648 3.50 -18.21 25.50
C TRP A 648 3.71 -17.43 24.19
N PHE A 649 3.13 -16.24 24.08
CA PHE A 649 3.26 -15.40 22.89
C PHE A 649 4.70 -14.94 22.67
N ALA A 650 5.41 -14.54 23.73
CA ALA A 650 6.80 -14.13 23.68
C ALA A 650 7.71 -15.28 23.23
N HIS A 651 7.51 -16.50 23.76
CA HIS A 651 8.23 -17.70 23.31
C HIS A 651 8.06 -17.92 21.81
N LYS A 652 6.81 -17.86 21.31
CA LYS A 652 6.53 -18.02 19.88
C LYS A 652 7.21 -16.96 19.00
N GLN A 653 7.28 -15.71 19.46
CA GLN A 653 7.98 -14.66 18.72
C GLN A 653 9.50 -14.84 18.77
N LEU A 654 10.04 -15.33 19.89
CA LEU A 654 11.46 -15.61 20.04
C LEU A 654 11.92 -16.75 19.13
N ASP A 655 11.11 -17.82 19.00
CA ASP A 655 11.35 -18.90 18.04
C ASP A 655 11.44 -18.37 16.60
N LYS A 656 10.52 -17.46 16.22
CA LYS A 656 10.53 -16.82 14.90
C LYS A 656 11.75 -15.91 14.72
N LEU A 657 12.12 -15.15 15.75
CA LEU A 657 13.30 -14.30 15.72
C LEU A 657 14.58 -15.12 15.52
N TRP A 658 14.70 -16.29 16.17
CA TRP A 658 15.84 -17.20 15.96
C TRP A 658 15.87 -17.81 14.56
N GLN A 659 14.70 -18.13 13.97
CA GLN A 659 14.62 -18.69 12.62
C GLN A 659 14.95 -17.66 11.53
N TYR A 660 14.38 -16.45 11.61
CA TYR A 660 14.50 -15.42 10.58
C TYR A 660 15.63 -14.41 10.83
N ARG A 661 16.19 -14.36 12.05
CA ARG A 661 17.27 -13.43 12.45
C ARG A 661 16.92 -11.98 12.08
N LEU A 662 17.81 -11.27 11.38
CA LEU A 662 17.61 -9.88 10.94
C LEU A 662 16.45 -9.71 9.94
N PHE A 663 16.11 -10.75 9.17
CA PHE A 663 15.01 -10.70 8.21
C PHE A 663 13.64 -10.56 8.91
N TYR A 664 13.56 -10.92 10.19
CA TYR A 664 12.37 -10.70 11.01
C TYR A 664 11.94 -9.23 11.03
N PHE A 665 12.88 -8.28 11.07
CA PHE A 665 12.59 -6.85 11.14
C PHE A 665 12.23 -6.21 9.79
N VAL A 666 12.41 -6.95 8.67
CA VAL A 666 12.02 -6.47 7.34
C VAL A 666 10.51 -6.66 7.11
N ILE A 667 9.90 -7.65 7.76
CA ILE A 667 8.49 -7.96 7.59
C ILE A 667 7.65 -7.13 8.59
N PRO A 668 6.78 -6.21 8.12
CA PRO A 668 6.05 -5.29 9.01
C PRO A 668 5.10 -5.99 9.98
N SER A 669 4.56 -7.16 9.60
CA SER A 669 3.69 -7.96 10.48
C SER A 669 4.42 -8.48 11.71
N HIS A 670 5.70 -8.89 11.56
CA HIS A 670 6.54 -9.37 12.65
C HIS A 670 6.99 -8.23 13.56
N VAL A 671 7.35 -7.09 12.99
CA VAL A 671 7.66 -5.88 13.77
C VAL A 671 6.49 -5.49 14.67
N ALA A 672 5.26 -5.51 14.15
CA ALA A 672 4.07 -5.23 14.95
C ALA A 672 3.84 -6.24 16.08
N ASP A 673 4.13 -7.53 15.84
CA ASP A 673 4.04 -8.57 16.87
C ASP A 673 5.10 -8.40 17.97
N PHE A 674 6.32 -8.02 17.59
CA PHE A 674 7.39 -7.69 18.52
C PHE A 674 7.06 -6.46 19.38
N CYS A 675 6.46 -5.43 18.78
CA CYS A 675 5.97 -4.26 19.52
C CYS A 675 4.95 -4.65 20.60
N ILE A 676 4.09 -5.64 20.36
CA ILE A 676 3.14 -6.13 21.37
C ILE A 676 3.89 -6.74 22.57
N VAL A 677 4.92 -7.55 22.32
CA VAL A 677 5.75 -8.14 23.40
C VAL A 677 6.45 -7.04 24.20
N MET A 678 7.05 -6.06 23.52
CA MET A 678 7.73 -4.93 24.17
C MET A 678 6.79 -4.04 24.98
N LEU A 679 5.56 -3.82 24.51
CA LEU A 679 4.56 -3.08 25.28
C LEU A 679 4.13 -3.87 26.52
N TRP A 680 3.93 -5.18 26.42
CA TRP A 680 3.59 -6.02 27.56
C TRP A 680 4.71 -6.08 28.61
N THR A 681 5.98 -6.14 28.19
CA THR A 681 7.10 -6.06 29.14
C THR A 681 7.16 -4.70 29.83
N ALA A 682 6.95 -3.60 29.10
CA ALA A 682 6.85 -2.27 29.71
C ALA A 682 5.68 -2.17 30.70
N ILE A 683 4.50 -2.67 30.33
CA ILE A 683 3.31 -2.71 31.21
C ILE A 683 3.61 -3.50 32.49
N LEU A 684 4.27 -4.66 32.37
CA LEU A 684 4.65 -5.48 33.53
C LEU A 684 5.61 -4.73 34.46
N VAL A 685 6.61 -4.02 33.92
CA VAL A 685 7.55 -3.20 34.70
C VAL A 685 6.81 -2.08 35.43
N PHE A 686 5.95 -1.32 34.74
CA PHE A 686 5.17 -0.25 35.36
C PHE A 686 4.18 -0.77 36.40
N ARG A 687 3.57 -1.93 36.17
CA ARG A 687 2.72 -2.63 37.15
C ARG A 687 3.51 -2.98 38.42
N LEU A 688 4.67 -3.62 38.26
CA LEU A 688 5.56 -3.96 39.37
C LEU A 688 5.98 -2.71 40.16
N GLN A 689 6.35 -1.63 39.47
CA GLN A 689 6.69 -0.35 40.09
C GLN A 689 5.48 0.25 40.84
N SER A 690 4.29 0.23 40.25
CA SER A 690 3.08 0.76 40.88
C SER A 690 2.73 0.02 42.18
N VAL A 691 2.88 -1.31 42.20
CA VAL A 691 2.60 -2.14 43.38
C VAL A 691 3.71 -1.97 44.43
N ALA A 692 4.98 -2.10 44.04
CA ALA A 692 6.10 -2.13 44.96
C ALA A 692 6.45 -0.76 45.56
N LEU A 693 6.36 0.31 44.77
CA LEU A 693 6.85 1.64 45.15
C LEU A 693 5.73 2.63 45.50
N ALA A 694 4.51 2.44 44.96
CA ALA A 694 3.48 3.48 45.00
C ALA A 694 2.22 3.09 45.79
N ALA A 695 1.92 1.80 45.96
CA ALA A 695 0.77 1.34 46.74
C ALA A 695 1.13 1.17 48.23
N PHE A 696 2.01 0.23 48.57
CA PHE A 696 2.33 -0.10 49.96
C PHE A 696 2.92 1.07 50.78
N PRO A 697 3.93 1.82 50.29
CA PRO A 697 4.48 2.95 51.04
C PRO A 697 3.47 4.07 51.21
N MET A 698 2.59 4.27 50.22
CA MET A 698 1.67 5.39 50.19
C MET A 698 0.44 5.18 51.08
N LEU A 699 -0.06 3.95 51.19
CA LEU A 699 -1.06 3.61 52.23
C LEU A 699 -0.49 3.92 53.62
N ARG A 700 0.79 3.61 53.85
CA ARG A 700 1.45 3.90 55.12
C ARG A 700 1.60 5.40 55.34
N THR A 701 2.00 6.18 54.33
CA THR A 701 2.08 7.64 54.47
C THR A 701 0.71 8.26 54.69
N ILE A 702 -0.36 7.78 54.03
CA ILE A 702 -1.74 8.26 54.29
C ILE A 702 -2.16 7.95 55.73
N ALA A 703 -1.79 6.79 56.26
CA ALA A 703 -2.07 6.41 57.64
C ALA A 703 -1.26 7.24 58.66
N GLU A 704 -0.07 7.72 58.28
CA GLU A 704 0.82 8.53 59.13
C GLU A 704 0.62 10.04 58.97
N THR A 705 -0.04 10.52 57.89
CA THR A 705 -0.29 11.96 57.67
C THR A 705 -1.34 12.52 58.62
N SER A 706 -0.99 13.62 59.30
CA SER A 706 -1.93 14.38 60.14
C SER A 706 -3.03 15.05 59.30
N ASP A 707 -4.21 15.26 59.92
CA ASP A 707 -5.38 15.91 59.31
C ASP A 707 -5.12 17.34 58.80
N SER A 708 -4.00 17.94 59.18
CA SER A 708 -3.56 19.28 58.77
C SER A 708 -2.75 19.34 57.48
N SER A 709 -2.35 18.19 56.91
CA SER A 709 -1.42 18.09 55.78
C SER A 709 -2.02 17.39 54.56
N TYR A 710 -1.60 17.78 53.35
CA TYR A 710 -1.99 17.11 52.10
C TYR A 710 -1.04 15.94 51.78
N ALA A 711 -1.60 14.76 51.49
CA ALA A 711 -0.82 13.61 51.03
C ALA A 711 -0.68 13.62 49.49
N ASP A 712 0.54 13.74 48.96
CA ASP A 712 0.75 13.75 47.50
C ASP A 712 0.65 12.34 46.89
N LEU A 713 -0.48 12.04 46.25
CA LEU A 713 -0.72 10.81 45.48
C LEU A 713 -0.28 10.90 44.01
N GLY A 714 0.42 11.98 43.63
CA GLY A 714 0.80 12.29 42.25
C GLY A 714 1.64 11.20 41.57
N VAL A 715 2.57 10.59 42.29
CA VAL A 715 3.41 9.48 41.78
C VAL A 715 2.56 8.29 41.35
N SER A 716 1.65 7.85 42.21
CA SER A 716 0.76 6.70 41.96
C SER A 716 -0.18 6.99 40.78
N VAL A 717 -0.71 8.21 40.70
CA VAL A 717 -1.52 8.68 39.58
C VAL A 717 -0.72 8.73 38.27
N HIS A 718 0.56 9.11 38.32
CA HIS A 718 1.42 9.13 37.14
C HIS A 718 1.66 7.72 36.60
N TYR A 719 2.08 6.77 37.45
CA TYR A 719 2.31 5.38 37.04
C TYR A 719 1.04 4.73 36.47
N LEU A 720 -0.10 4.89 37.16
CA LEU A 720 -1.38 4.36 36.69
C LEU A 720 -1.78 4.95 35.34
N ARG A 721 -1.59 6.26 35.14
CA ARG A 721 -1.92 6.93 33.88
C ARG A 721 -1.03 6.45 32.74
N THR A 722 0.27 6.35 32.97
CA THR A 722 1.24 5.86 31.97
C THR A 722 0.94 4.41 31.62
N GLU A 723 0.72 3.55 32.61
CA GLU A 723 0.30 2.16 32.40
C GLU A 723 -1.01 2.07 31.59
N ARG A 724 -2.00 2.92 31.89
CA ARG A 724 -3.25 3.00 31.12
C ARG A 724 -3.02 3.36 29.66
N HIS A 725 -2.15 4.33 29.38
CA HIS A 725 -1.85 4.71 28.01
C HIS A 725 -1.11 3.60 27.24
N LEU A 726 -0.18 2.90 27.91
CA LEU A 726 0.52 1.75 27.32
C LEU A 726 -0.41 0.56 27.06
N THR A 727 -1.28 0.23 28.02
CA THR A 727 -2.27 -0.84 27.88
C THR A 727 -3.29 -0.52 26.77
N ALA A 728 -3.72 0.73 26.62
CA ALA A 728 -4.58 1.16 25.53
C ALA A 728 -3.90 1.02 24.15
N ALA A 729 -2.64 1.44 24.02
CA ALA A 729 -1.87 1.25 22.79
C ALA A 729 -1.68 -0.23 22.47
N CYS A 730 -1.39 -1.06 23.48
CA CYS A 730 -1.26 -2.50 23.33
C CYS A 730 -2.57 -3.15 22.89
N ALA A 731 -3.72 -2.71 23.44
CA ALA A 731 -5.04 -3.20 23.05
C ALA A 731 -5.29 -3.04 21.55
N VAL A 732 -5.02 -1.85 20.99
CA VAL A 732 -5.18 -1.57 19.56
C VAL A 732 -4.34 -2.53 18.71
N LEU A 733 -3.08 -2.75 19.07
CA LEU A 733 -2.19 -3.65 18.33
C LEU A 733 -2.64 -5.12 18.45
N MET A 734 -3.13 -5.54 19.61
CA MET A 734 -3.63 -6.90 19.80
C MET A 734 -4.91 -7.16 18.98
N TRP A 735 -5.84 -6.22 18.95
CA TRP A 735 -7.04 -6.30 18.11
C TRP A 735 -6.70 -6.26 16.62
N TRP A 736 -5.76 -5.40 16.22
CA TRP A 736 -5.25 -5.35 14.85
C TRP A 736 -4.65 -6.69 14.42
N ARG A 737 -3.95 -7.38 15.32
CA ARG A 737 -3.43 -8.73 15.06
C ARG A 737 -4.54 -9.73 14.75
N ILE A 738 -5.67 -9.74 15.48
CA ILE A 738 -6.83 -10.57 15.12
C ILE A 738 -7.34 -10.22 13.71
N ALA A 739 -7.47 -8.95 13.38
CA ALA A 739 -7.92 -8.54 12.05
C ALA A 739 -6.99 -9.04 10.93
N ARG A 740 -5.68 -9.11 11.17
CA ARG A 740 -4.73 -9.76 10.25
C ARG A 740 -4.92 -11.26 10.17
N LEU A 741 -5.18 -11.91 11.31
CA LEU A 741 -5.48 -13.34 11.38
C LEU A 741 -6.81 -13.70 10.71
N ALA A 742 -7.73 -12.75 10.50
CA ALA A 742 -8.99 -12.99 9.81
C ALA A 742 -8.82 -13.58 8.39
N LYS A 743 -7.65 -13.36 7.76
CA LYS A 743 -7.26 -14.01 6.50
C LYS A 743 -7.21 -15.54 6.57
N THR A 744 -7.09 -16.13 7.76
CA THR A 744 -7.10 -17.59 7.92
C THR A 744 -8.51 -18.18 7.82
N VAL A 745 -9.55 -17.34 7.96
CA VAL A 745 -10.95 -17.74 7.85
C VAL A 745 -11.37 -17.60 6.39
N LYS A 746 -11.71 -18.71 5.74
CA LYS A 746 -12.07 -18.75 4.30
C LYS A 746 -13.10 -17.69 3.89
N ALA A 747 -14.11 -17.43 4.73
CA ALA A 747 -15.14 -16.44 4.47
C ALA A 747 -14.60 -14.99 4.44
N LEU A 748 -13.62 -14.66 5.28
CA LEU A 748 -13.01 -13.32 5.37
C LEU A 748 -11.74 -13.18 4.53
N GLU A 749 -11.10 -14.27 4.11
CA GLU A 749 -9.93 -14.25 3.24
C GLU A 749 -10.20 -13.42 1.96
N SER A 750 -11.34 -13.68 1.32
CA SER A 750 -11.75 -12.95 0.11
C SER A 750 -11.96 -11.45 0.35
N THR A 751 -12.43 -11.03 1.52
CA THR A 751 -12.70 -9.61 1.81
C THR A 751 -11.43 -8.87 2.16
N VAL A 752 -10.56 -9.46 2.98
CA VAL A 752 -9.28 -8.85 3.37
C VAL A 752 -8.34 -8.72 2.17
N ASP A 753 -8.30 -9.73 1.28
CA ASP A 753 -7.50 -9.66 0.06
C ASP A 753 -7.94 -8.54 -0.89
N LYS A 754 -9.25 -8.27 -0.97
CA LYS A 754 -9.78 -7.15 -1.76
C LYS A 754 -9.33 -5.81 -1.18
N LEU A 755 -9.37 -5.66 0.15
CA LEU A 755 -8.95 -4.44 0.83
C LEU A 755 -7.45 -4.19 0.67
N GLU A 756 -6.62 -5.22 0.79
CA GLU A 756 -5.16 -5.09 0.61
C GLU A 756 -4.79 -4.71 -0.83
N ARG A 757 -5.54 -5.17 -1.83
CA ARG A 757 -5.34 -4.74 -3.22
C ARG A 757 -5.80 -3.30 -3.46
N ALA A 758 -6.80 -2.82 -2.72
CA ALA A 758 -7.25 -1.43 -2.79
C ALA A 758 -6.33 -0.47 -2.00
N GLN A 759 -5.40 -1.00 -1.19
CA GLN A 759 -4.56 -0.21 -0.28
C GLN A 759 -3.82 0.93 -0.97
N ALA A 760 -3.19 0.71 -2.13
CA ALA A 760 -2.39 1.74 -2.80
C ALA A 760 -3.24 2.95 -3.23
N LEU A 761 -4.44 2.72 -3.77
CA LEU A 761 -5.37 3.79 -4.13
C LEU A 761 -6.02 4.43 -2.90
N LEU A 762 -6.28 3.65 -1.86
CA LEU A 762 -6.81 4.18 -0.61
C LEU A 762 -5.77 5.06 0.10
N GLN A 763 -4.48 4.72 0.00
CA GLN A 763 -3.38 5.54 0.47
C GLN A 763 -3.25 6.84 -0.32
N SER A 764 -3.32 6.80 -1.66
CA SER A 764 -3.29 8.04 -2.46
C SER A 764 -4.52 8.92 -2.19
N PHE A 765 -5.71 8.32 -2.02
CA PHE A 765 -6.90 9.04 -1.60
C PHE A 765 -6.78 9.62 -0.18
N ALA A 766 -6.15 8.91 0.76
CA ALA A 766 -5.91 9.42 2.11
C ALA A 766 -5.00 10.66 2.09
N VAL A 767 -3.99 10.70 1.22
CA VAL A 767 -3.16 11.90 1.01
C VAL A 767 -4.00 13.07 0.50
N LEU A 768 -4.86 12.84 -0.50
CA LEU A 768 -5.79 13.85 -1.00
C LEU A 768 -6.73 14.37 0.11
N LEU A 769 -7.24 13.47 0.95
CA LEU A 769 -8.09 13.82 2.08
C LEU A 769 -7.36 14.67 3.13
N VAL A 770 -6.08 14.37 3.40
CA VAL A 770 -5.26 15.17 4.32
C VAL A 770 -5.05 16.57 3.76
N VAL A 771 -4.70 16.70 2.48
CA VAL A 771 -4.56 18.02 1.82
C VAL A 771 -5.86 18.81 1.89
N TYR A 772 -7.00 18.15 1.64
CA TYR A 772 -8.33 18.73 1.78
C TYR A 772 -8.61 19.24 3.19
N LEU A 773 -8.37 18.42 4.22
CA LEU A 773 -8.58 18.79 5.62
C LEU A 773 -7.67 19.93 6.05
N LEU A 774 -6.40 19.93 5.62
CA LEU A 774 -5.46 21.00 5.89
C LEU A 774 -5.88 22.32 5.24
N GLY A 775 -6.40 22.28 4.01
CA GLY A 775 -6.93 23.45 3.31
C GLY A 775 -8.09 24.11 4.07
N PHE A 776 -9.10 23.32 4.48
CA PHE A 776 -10.22 23.84 5.26
C PHE A 776 -9.83 24.24 6.68
N ALA A 777 -8.90 23.53 7.32
CA ALA A 777 -8.37 23.92 8.61
C ALA A 777 -7.61 25.26 8.52
N HIS A 778 -6.82 25.45 7.47
CA HIS A 778 -6.11 26.71 7.22
C HIS A 778 -7.07 27.87 7.00
N ALA A 779 -8.07 27.69 6.13
CA ALA A 779 -9.12 28.68 5.92
C ALA A 779 -9.91 28.98 7.21
N GLY A 780 -10.23 27.96 8.02
CA GLY A 780 -10.94 28.12 9.29
C GLY A 780 -10.14 28.93 10.32
N VAL A 781 -8.83 28.71 10.44
CA VAL A 781 -7.96 29.50 11.34
C VAL A 781 -7.87 30.96 10.91
N LEU A 782 -7.81 31.24 9.60
CA LEU A 782 -7.75 32.60 9.06
C LEU A 782 -9.09 33.35 9.17
N LEU A 783 -10.21 32.67 8.91
CA LEU A 783 -11.54 33.27 8.97
C LEU A 783 -12.04 33.48 10.41
N PHE A 784 -11.62 32.61 11.34
CA PHE A 784 -12.12 32.61 12.72
C PHE A 784 -10.99 32.72 13.76
N PRO A 785 -10.22 33.83 13.80
CA PRO A 785 -9.20 34.05 14.81
C PRO A 785 -9.86 34.51 16.12
N SER A 786 -10.44 33.58 16.88
CA SER A 786 -10.93 33.87 18.23
C SER A 786 -10.51 32.81 19.24
N ALA A 787 -10.17 33.24 20.45
CA ALA A 787 -9.72 32.37 21.53
C ALA A 787 -10.75 31.30 21.92
N ARG A 788 -12.05 31.58 21.70
CA ARG A 788 -13.17 30.66 21.96
C ARG A 788 -13.64 29.86 20.75
N SER A 789 -13.09 30.12 19.56
CA SER A 789 -13.43 29.33 18.38
C SER A 789 -12.75 27.97 18.41
N SER A 790 -13.40 26.98 17.78
CA SER A 790 -12.78 25.69 17.48
C SER A 790 -11.52 25.80 16.60
N PHE A 791 -11.24 26.98 16.03
CA PHE A 791 -10.12 27.29 15.14
C PHE A 791 -9.01 28.14 15.79
N ARG A 792 -8.96 28.21 17.12
CA ARG A 792 -7.95 29.00 17.87
C ARG A 792 -6.48 28.68 17.55
N SER A 793 -6.19 27.46 17.07
CA SER A 793 -4.85 27.02 16.68
C SER A 793 -4.95 26.07 15.48
N TYR A 794 -3.87 25.93 14.71
CA TYR A 794 -3.83 24.97 13.61
C TYR A 794 -4.13 23.54 14.06
N SER A 795 -3.61 23.11 15.22
CA SER A 795 -3.90 21.78 15.76
C SER A 795 -5.37 21.61 16.16
N ALA A 796 -5.99 22.63 16.77
CA ALA A 796 -7.41 22.62 17.09
C ALA A 796 -8.28 22.67 15.83
N GLY A 797 -7.90 23.45 14.83
CA GLY A 797 -8.59 23.54 13.54
C GLY A 797 -8.56 22.21 12.79
N ILE A 798 -7.38 21.55 12.70
CA ILE A 798 -7.25 20.23 12.08
C ILE A 798 -8.10 19.19 12.83
N ALA A 799 -8.03 19.17 14.17
CA ALA A 799 -8.84 18.26 14.97
C ALA A 799 -10.34 18.50 14.74
N THR A 800 -10.77 19.76 14.72
CA THR A 800 -12.16 20.14 14.45
C THR A 800 -12.60 19.64 13.08
N MET A 801 -11.82 19.90 12.02
CA MET A 801 -12.12 19.44 10.65
C MET A 801 -12.16 17.91 10.53
N ALA A 802 -11.24 17.21 11.19
CA ALA A 802 -11.22 15.75 11.21
C ALA A 802 -12.44 15.18 11.95
N THR A 803 -12.85 15.79 13.08
CA THR A 803 -14.03 15.36 13.83
C THR A 803 -15.34 15.68 13.12
N SER A 804 -15.39 16.74 12.31
CA SER A 804 -16.59 17.13 11.57
C SER A 804 -16.80 16.32 10.28
N LEU A 805 -15.75 15.71 9.73
CA LEU A 805 -15.82 14.92 8.49
C LEU A 805 -16.86 13.77 8.52
N PRO A 806 -16.96 12.93 9.59
CA PRO A 806 -17.96 11.86 9.65
C PRO A 806 -19.36 12.31 10.14
N THR A 807 -19.48 13.49 10.78
CA THR A 807 -20.73 13.93 11.40
C THR A 807 -21.52 14.85 10.48
N ARG A 808 -22.69 14.38 9.98
CA ARG A 808 -23.56 15.18 9.09
C ARG A 808 -24.21 16.42 9.74
N TRP A 809 -24.26 16.51 11.09
CA TRP A 809 -25.16 17.47 11.77
C TRP A 809 -24.62 18.15 13.04
N HIS A 810 -23.36 17.97 13.44
CA HIS A 810 -22.91 18.65 14.65
C HIS A 810 -22.65 20.13 14.40
N SER A 811 -23.36 20.95 15.18
CA SER A 811 -23.19 22.38 15.35
C SER A 811 -21.72 22.72 15.55
N MET A 812 -21.02 23.05 14.46
CA MET A 812 -19.95 24.03 14.54
C MET A 812 -20.69 25.26 15.09
N ALA A 813 -20.57 25.51 16.40
CA ALA A 813 -21.28 26.56 17.14
C ALA A 813 -20.69 27.92 16.71
N MET A 814 -20.96 28.23 15.46
CA MET A 814 -20.41 29.32 14.69
C MET A 814 -21.56 30.32 14.62
N PHE A 815 -21.65 31.14 15.67
CA PHE A 815 -22.60 32.23 15.81
C PHE A 815 -21.99 33.48 15.16
N GLY A 816 -22.60 33.99 14.08
CA GLY A 816 -22.07 35.12 13.32
C GLY A 816 -22.59 35.19 11.88
N ARG A 817 -22.29 36.30 11.18
CA ARG A 817 -22.72 36.62 9.80
C ARG A 817 -22.33 35.56 8.76
N VAL A 818 -22.96 35.68 7.59
CA VAL A 818 -22.89 34.90 6.32
C VAL A 818 -21.65 34.01 6.16
N ASP A 819 -20.43 34.51 6.41
CA ASP A 819 -19.16 33.77 6.28
C ASP A 819 -19.13 32.45 7.06
N HIS A 820 -19.72 32.41 8.26
CA HIS A 820 -19.81 31.21 9.10
C HIS A 820 -20.77 30.16 8.52
N GLN A 821 -21.83 30.60 7.82
CA GLN A 821 -22.77 29.71 7.14
C GLN A 821 -22.20 29.24 5.80
N LEU A 822 -21.56 30.13 5.05
CA LEU A 822 -20.91 29.83 3.77
C LEU A 822 -19.78 28.80 3.95
N PHE A 823 -18.90 29.00 4.94
CA PHE A 823 -17.82 28.05 5.25
C PHE A 823 -18.36 26.64 5.58
N ARG A 824 -19.41 26.56 6.42
CA ARG A 824 -20.07 25.29 6.75
C ARG A 824 -20.70 24.64 5.52
N LEU A 825 -21.39 25.42 4.68
CA LEU A 825 -22.08 24.92 3.49
C LEU A 825 -21.08 24.39 2.45
N LEU A 826 -20.00 25.13 2.19
CA LEU A 826 -18.92 24.72 1.28
C LEU A 826 -18.25 23.43 1.75
N PHE A 827 -17.93 23.33 3.05
CA PHE A 827 -17.33 22.12 3.61
C PHE A 827 -18.29 20.92 3.54
N GLN A 828 -19.57 21.10 3.86
CA GLN A 828 -20.57 20.03 3.84
C GLN A 828 -20.85 19.54 2.42
N PHE A 829 -20.98 20.45 1.46
CA PHE A 829 -21.19 20.13 0.05
C PHE A 829 -19.99 19.37 -0.51
N SER A 830 -18.78 19.91 -0.34
CA SER A 830 -17.55 19.26 -0.81
C SER A 830 -17.34 17.87 -0.20
N THR A 831 -17.56 17.72 1.11
CA THR A 831 -17.39 16.42 1.79
C THR A 831 -18.40 15.38 1.31
N SER A 832 -19.67 15.77 1.12
CA SER A 832 -20.73 14.85 0.71
C SER A 832 -20.59 14.39 -0.73
N PHE A 833 -20.21 15.30 -1.65
CA PHE A 833 -20.14 15.01 -3.08
C PHE A 833 -18.78 14.44 -3.52
N VAL A 834 -17.68 14.93 -2.97
CA VAL A 834 -16.33 14.57 -3.45
C VAL A 834 -15.77 13.40 -2.64
N VAL A 835 -15.67 13.56 -1.31
CA VAL A 835 -14.93 12.60 -0.47
C VAL A 835 -15.64 11.24 -0.41
N LEU A 836 -16.94 11.20 -0.10
CA LEU A 836 -17.64 9.92 0.07
C LEU A 836 -17.82 9.16 -1.25
N ASN A 837 -18.18 9.86 -2.34
CA ASN A 837 -18.43 9.24 -3.63
C ASN A 837 -17.14 8.70 -4.26
N ILE A 838 -16.00 9.39 -4.09
CA ILE A 838 -14.71 8.89 -4.60
C ILE A 838 -14.29 7.61 -3.87
N VAL A 839 -14.43 7.53 -2.54
CA VAL A 839 -14.11 6.30 -1.79
C VAL A 839 -14.97 5.13 -2.26
N VAL A 840 -16.27 5.35 -2.40
CA VAL A 840 -17.21 4.30 -2.87
C VAL A 840 -16.87 3.87 -4.30
N ALA A 841 -16.56 4.82 -5.19
CA ALA A 841 -16.17 4.53 -6.56
C ALA A 841 -14.87 3.70 -6.63
N ILE A 842 -13.82 4.10 -5.90
CA ILE A 842 -12.54 3.38 -5.82
C ILE A 842 -12.76 1.94 -5.32
N LEU A 843 -13.55 1.78 -4.25
CA LEU A 843 -13.84 0.46 -3.69
C LEU A 843 -14.62 -0.41 -4.68
N ARG A 844 -15.64 0.16 -5.36
CA ARG A 844 -16.46 -0.57 -6.33
C ARG A 844 -15.63 -1.06 -7.52
N GLU A 845 -14.88 -0.16 -8.15
CA GLU A 845 -14.02 -0.47 -9.30
C GLU A 845 -13.00 -1.56 -8.96
N ARG A 846 -12.38 -1.50 -7.78
CA ARG A 846 -11.37 -2.49 -7.35
C ARG A 846 -11.98 -3.81 -6.94
N VAL A 847 -13.16 -3.82 -6.32
CA VAL A 847 -13.87 -5.07 -6.03
C VAL A 847 -14.26 -5.77 -7.33
N ASP A 848 -14.83 -5.05 -8.30
CA ASP A 848 -15.27 -5.64 -9.57
C ASP A 848 -14.08 -6.12 -10.41
N SER A 849 -13.05 -5.29 -10.52
CA SER A 849 -11.85 -5.66 -11.28
C SER A 849 -11.01 -6.75 -10.59
N SER A 850 -11.10 -6.89 -9.26
CA SER A 850 -10.46 -8.01 -8.54
C SER A 850 -11.16 -9.34 -8.76
N ARG A 851 -12.49 -9.35 -8.95
CA ARG A 851 -13.27 -10.56 -9.26
C ARG A 851 -12.93 -11.10 -10.64
N VAL A 852 -12.88 -10.21 -11.64
CA VAL A 852 -12.55 -10.56 -13.04
C VAL A 852 -11.11 -11.07 -13.14
N ARG A 853 -10.15 -10.36 -12.52
CA ARG A 853 -8.73 -10.73 -12.61
C ARG A 853 -8.32 -11.94 -11.77
N ALA A 854 -8.95 -12.17 -10.60
CA ALA A 854 -8.67 -13.37 -9.80
C ALA A 854 -9.20 -14.64 -10.47
N ARG A 855 -10.34 -14.55 -11.17
CA ARG A 855 -10.85 -15.65 -12.00
C ARG A 855 -9.97 -15.88 -13.21
N ALA A 856 -9.50 -14.82 -13.89
CA ALA A 856 -8.57 -14.94 -15.01
C ALA A 856 -7.23 -15.57 -14.60
N ALA A 857 -6.53 -15.02 -13.59
CA ALA A 857 -5.20 -15.52 -13.21
C ALA A 857 -5.20 -16.95 -12.62
N ALA A 858 -6.25 -17.34 -11.87
CA ALA A 858 -6.37 -18.69 -11.32
C ALA A 858 -6.77 -19.73 -12.39
N ALA A 859 -7.62 -19.33 -13.34
CA ALA A 859 -7.93 -20.15 -14.51
C ALA A 859 -6.70 -20.28 -15.42
N ASP A 860 -6.01 -19.17 -15.72
CA ASP A 860 -4.83 -19.12 -16.58
C ASP A 860 -3.69 -19.98 -16.01
N GLY A 861 -3.31 -19.85 -14.73
CA GLY A 861 -2.17 -20.61 -14.19
C GLY A 861 -2.37 -22.13 -14.09
N LEU A 862 -3.61 -22.60 -13.92
CA LEU A 862 -3.92 -24.03 -13.96
C LEU A 862 -4.06 -24.51 -15.42
N ALA A 863 -4.73 -23.72 -16.26
CA ALA A 863 -4.86 -23.98 -17.69
C ALA A 863 -3.49 -24.00 -18.40
N MET A 864 -2.53 -23.15 -18.01
CA MET A 864 -1.16 -23.18 -18.56
C MET A 864 -0.44 -24.48 -18.22
N LEU A 865 -0.62 -25.01 -17.00
CA LEU A 865 -0.04 -26.29 -16.60
C LEU A 865 -0.70 -27.48 -17.33
N GLU A 866 -2.02 -27.45 -17.48
CA GLU A 866 -2.78 -28.45 -18.25
C GLU A 866 -2.41 -28.39 -19.74
N LEU A 867 -2.25 -27.19 -20.30
CA LEU A 867 -1.85 -26.95 -21.68
C LEU A 867 -0.42 -27.46 -21.92
N ALA A 868 0.53 -27.12 -21.06
CA ALA A 868 1.90 -27.64 -21.15
C ALA A 868 1.94 -29.18 -21.08
N LYS A 869 1.15 -29.77 -20.17
CA LYS A 869 1.03 -31.23 -20.06
C LYS A 869 0.47 -31.86 -21.33
N HIS A 870 -0.62 -31.32 -21.87
CA HIS A 870 -1.24 -31.82 -23.10
C HIS A 870 -0.32 -31.70 -24.32
N GLN A 871 0.47 -30.62 -24.42
CA GLN A 871 1.45 -30.46 -25.50
C GLN A 871 2.57 -31.50 -25.42
N LEU A 872 3.12 -31.74 -24.23
CA LEU A 872 4.13 -32.76 -24.00
C LEU A 872 3.62 -34.17 -24.34
N GLU A 873 2.39 -34.50 -23.93
CA GLU A 873 1.76 -35.78 -24.23
C GLU A 873 1.53 -35.97 -25.74
N SER A 874 1.15 -34.90 -26.47
CA SER A 874 0.97 -34.95 -27.93
C SER A 874 2.27 -35.18 -28.71
N HIS A 875 3.42 -34.79 -28.15
CA HIS A 875 4.75 -35.01 -28.73
C HIS A 875 5.43 -36.30 -28.23
N GLY A 876 4.69 -37.18 -27.53
CA GLY A 876 5.19 -38.50 -27.09
C GLY A 876 6.10 -38.47 -25.86
N MET A 877 6.21 -37.33 -25.16
CA MET A 877 6.95 -37.23 -23.90
C MET A 877 6.07 -37.71 -22.74
N ARG A 878 6.48 -38.78 -22.03
CA ARG A 878 5.70 -39.33 -20.91
C ARG A 878 5.77 -38.40 -19.70
N VAL A 879 4.64 -37.79 -19.33
CA VAL A 879 4.47 -37.02 -18.09
C VAL A 879 3.73 -37.87 -17.06
N GLU A 880 4.41 -38.82 -16.41
CA GLU A 880 3.82 -39.48 -15.25
C GLU A 880 3.88 -38.53 -14.04
N GLU A 881 2.71 -38.13 -13.53
CA GLU A 881 2.57 -37.44 -12.24
C GLU A 881 2.96 -38.40 -11.10
N THR A 882 4.25 -38.62 -10.91
CA THR A 882 4.71 -39.43 -9.79
C THR A 882 4.55 -38.68 -8.48
N SER A 883 4.38 -39.44 -7.39
CA SER A 883 4.32 -38.99 -5.98
C SER A 883 5.44 -38.02 -5.53
N PHE A 884 6.41 -37.77 -6.40
CA PHE A 884 7.60 -36.93 -6.27
C PHE A 884 7.33 -35.43 -6.30
N ALA A 885 6.52 -34.92 -7.25
CA ALA A 885 6.10 -33.52 -7.27
C ALA A 885 5.26 -33.16 -6.03
N LYS A 886 4.46 -34.13 -5.56
CA LYS A 886 3.69 -34.06 -4.31
C LYS A 886 4.62 -34.01 -3.08
N LYS A 887 5.71 -34.79 -3.07
CA LYS A 887 6.73 -34.80 -2.00
C LYS A 887 7.63 -33.56 -1.99
N LEU A 888 8.00 -33.00 -3.15
CA LEU A 888 8.78 -31.76 -3.24
C LEU A 888 7.97 -30.54 -2.78
N ARG A 889 6.67 -30.50 -3.13
CA ARG A 889 5.72 -29.54 -2.55
C ARG A 889 5.60 -29.71 -1.03
N ALA A 890 5.55 -30.94 -0.53
CA ALA A 890 5.54 -31.24 0.91
C ALA A 890 6.87 -30.98 1.65
N ALA A 891 8.00 -30.95 0.93
CA ALA A 891 9.32 -30.60 1.46
C ALA A 891 9.54 -29.09 1.46
N ALA A 892 9.06 -28.38 0.44
CA ALA A 892 9.06 -26.92 0.37
C ALA A 892 8.22 -26.29 1.49
N THR A 893 7.14 -26.96 1.93
CA THR A 893 6.35 -26.54 3.10
C THR A 893 7.02 -26.82 4.44
N LYS A 894 8.07 -27.64 4.50
CA LYS A 894 8.79 -28.03 5.74
C LYS A 894 10.14 -27.32 5.94
N GLY A 895 10.51 -26.36 5.08
CA GLY A 895 11.62 -25.43 5.27
C GLY A 895 12.87 -25.66 4.40
N ILE A 896 13.72 -24.62 4.33
CA ILE A 896 14.88 -24.48 3.42
C ILE A 896 15.90 -25.63 3.57
N ASN A 897 16.14 -26.10 4.80
CA ASN A 897 17.15 -27.14 5.06
C ASN A 897 16.70 -28.52 4.56
N LYS A 898 15.41 -28.87 4.70
CA LYS A 898 14.85 -30.12 4.16
C LYS A 898 14.69 -30.07 2.64
N LEU A 899 14.38 -28.89 2.08
CA LEU A 899 14.36 -28.71 0.63
C LEU A 899 15.76 -28.84 0.02
N LYS A 900 16.79 -28.21 0.61
CA LYS A 900 18.21 -28.35 0.20
C LYS A 900 18.73 -29.77 0.34
N GLN A 901 18.31 -30.48 1.38
CA GLN A 901 18.72 -31.86 1.62
C GLN A 901 18.03 -32.81 0.63
N ALA A 902 16.71 -32.68 0.44
CA ALA A 902 15.99 -33.45 -0.59
C ALA A 902 16.53 -33.19 -2.00
N THR A 903 16.80 -31.93 -2.37
CA THR A 903 17.43 -31.62 -3.67
C THR A 903 18.85 -32.17 -3.76
N ARG A 904 19.68 -32.09 -2.72
CA ARG A 904 21.02 -32.70 -2.72
C ARG A 904 20.96 -34.22 -2.89
N ASP A 905 20.12 -34.91 -2.13
CA ASP A 905 19.99 -36.36 -2.15
C ASP A 905 19.47 -36.88 -3.50
N ILE A 906 18.67 -36.08 -4.22
CA ILE A 906 18.20 -36.38 -5.59
C ILE A 906 19.32 -36.19 -6.62
N PHE A 907 20.17 -35.16 -6.45
CA PHE A 907 21.21 -34.83 -7.43
C PHE A 907 22.49 -35.67 -7.30
N THR A 908 22.64 -36.49 -6.24
CA THR A 908 23.80 -37.38 -6.05
C THR A 908 23.57 -38.81 -6.54
N VAL A 909 22.38 -39.16 -7.05
CA VAL A 909 21.97 -40.57 -7.28
C VAL A 909 21.79 -40.95 -8.77
N SER A 910 22.04 -40.07 -9.75
CA SER A 910 21.58 -40.33 -11.14
C SER A 910 22.56 -40.98 -12.12
N ASP A 911 23.64 -41.64 -11.72
CA ASP A 911 24.63 -42.15 -12.70
C ASP A 911 24.73 -43.68 -12.83
N GLU A 912 23.92 -44.51 -12.14
CA GLU A 912 24.00 -45.97 -12.30
C GLU A 912 22.62 -46.61 -12.51
N ALA A 913 22.38 -47.07 -13.74
CA ALA A 913 21.17 -47.78 -14.17
C ALA A 913 20.92 -49.10 -13.42
N GLU A 914 21.95 -49.68 -12.79
CA GLU A 914 21.86 -50.97 -12.08
C GLU A 914 21.08 -50.91 -10.75
N LYS A 915 20.92 -49.74 -10.12
CA LYS A 915 20.22 -49.62 -8.82
C LYS A 915 18.70 -49.46 -8.95
N LEU A 916 18.15 -49.41 -10.17
CA LEU A 916 16.70 -49.31 -10.39
C LEU A 916 15.96 -50.64 -10.08
N SER A 917 16.66 -51.77 -10.21
CA SER A 917 16.16 -53.11 -9.87
C SER A 917 16.14 -53.34 -8.35
N ASP A 918 17.15 -52.83 -7.64
CA ASP A 918 17.22 -52.86 -6.17
C ASP A 918 16.19 -51.93 -5.52
N LEU A 919 15.83 -50.83 -6.20
CA LEU A 919 14.71 -49.97 -5.79
C LEU A 919 13.33 -50.63 -5.98
N LYS A 920 13.15 -51.46 -7.01
CA LYS A 920 11.93 -52.32 -7.15
C LYS A 920 11.79 -53.30 -5.97
N LYS A 921 12.91 -53.84 -5.48
CA LYS A 921 12.98 -54.68 -4.27
C LYS A 921 12.73 -53.89 -2.98
N ALA A 922 13.36 -52.74 -2.82
CA ALA A 922 13.21 -51.90 -1.62
C ALA A 922 11.81 -51.26 -1.52
N TRP A 923 11.13 -51.06 -2.65
CA TRP A 923 9.79 -50.47 -2.72
C TRP A 923 8.67 -51.50 -2.88
N GLY A 924 8.97 -52.79 -2.73
CA GLY A 924 7.96 -53.85 -2.55
C GLY A 924 7.04 -54.05 -3.75
N LEU A 925 7.59 -54.06 -4.97
CA LEU A 925 6.80 -54.27 -6.19
C LEU A 925 7.22 -55.56 -6.90
N GLU A 926 6.70 -56.69 -6.39
CA GLU A 926 6.42 -57.87 -7.22
C GLU A 926 4.95 -58.30 -7.01
N GLN A 927 4.26 -58.49 -8.13
CA GLN A 927 2.89 -59.01 -8.18
C GLN A 927 2.89 -60.49 -7.80
N GLY A 928 2.21 -60.83 -6.71
CA GLY A 928 2.00 -62.20 -6.27
C GLY A 928 0.78 -62.34 -5.36
N HIS A 929 -0.34 -62.72 -5.96
CA HIS A 929 -1.57 -63.26 -5.36
C HIS A 929 -2.46 -62.35 -4.48
N VAL A 930 -3.53 -61.93 -5.14
CA VAL A 930 -4.83 -61.48 -4.63
C VAL A 930 -5.36 -62.41 -3.54
N GLN A 931 -5.71 -61.84 -2.38
CA GLN A 931 -6.90 -62.22 -1.62
C GLN A 931 -7.44 -61.01 -0.84
N SER A 932 -8.68 -60.70 -1.18
CA SER A 932 -9.59 -59.62 -0.77
C SER A 932 -9.72 -59.39 0.73
N VAL A 933 -9.74 -58.11 1.15
CA VAL A 933 -10.74 -57.51 2.07
C VAL A 933 -10.83 -55.99 1.81
N ASP A 934 -11.99 -55.59 1.28
CA ASP A 934 -12.70 -54.29 1.29
C ASP A 934 -11.98 -52.99 0.90
N GLU A 935 -12.07 -52.69 -0.41
CA GLU A 935 -12.34 -51.35 -0.93
C GLU A 935 -13.80 -50.99 -0.66
N ASP A 936 -14.04 -49.85 0.02
CA ASP A 936 -15.15 -48.90 -0.25
C ASP A 936 -15.19 -47.80 0.83
N ALA A 937 -14.48 -46.69 0.59
CA ALA A 937 -14.79 -45.37 1.19
C ALA A 937 -14.06 -44.23 0.46
N GLU A 938 -14.05 -44.21 -0.88
CA GLU A 938 -13.98 -42.95 -1.61
C GLU A 938 -15.41 -42.52 -1.93
N MET A 939 -15.87 -41.45 -1.27
CA MET A 939 -17.14 -40.81 -1.59
C MET A 939 -17.05 -40.21 -3.00
N SER A 940 -17.43 -41.01 -3.99
CA SER A 940 -17.89 -40.48 -5.27
C SER A 940 -19.23 -39.79 -5.00
N VAL A 941 -19.25 -38.47 -5.13
CA VAL A 941 -20.50 -37.71 -5.13
C VAL A 941 -21.26 -38.17 -6.37
N SER A 942 -22.34 -38.91 -6.13
CA SER A 942 -23.25 -39.37 -7.18
C SER A 942 -23.65 -38.18 -8.07
N ARG A 943 -23.71 -38.42 -9.38
CA ARG A 943 -24.16 -37.43 -10.38
C ARG A 943 -25.53 -36.84 -10.03
N ASP A 944 -26.35 -37.59 -9.27
CA ASP A 944 -27.66 -37.16 -8.73
C ASP A 944 -27.57 -36.28 -7.48
N GLU A 945 -26.49 -36.35 -6.70
CA GLU A 945 -26.30 -35.52 -5.51
C GLU A 945 -25.63 -34.18 -5.88
N ALA A 946 -24.74 -34.20 -6.87
CA ALA A 946 -24.21 -33.00 -7.50
C ALA A 946 -25.30 -32.21 -8.22
N SER A 947 -26.22 -32.87 -8.95
CA SER A 947 -27.36 -32.19 -9.60
C SER A 947 -28.33 -31.59 -8.59
N ARG A 948 -28.64 -32.28 -7.48
CA ARG A 948 -29.45 -31.72 -6.38
C ARG A 948 -28.82 -30.53 -5.67
N LEU A 949 -27.49 -30.49 -5.56
CA LEU A 949 -26.77 -29.34 -5.00
C LEU A 949 -26.74 -28.16 -5.96
N VAL A 950 -26.67 -28.42 -7.27
CA VAL A 950 -26.80 -27.39 -8.32
C VAL A 950 -28.23 -26.85 -8.35
N GLU A 951 -29.25 -27.70 -8.29
CA GLU A 951 -30.67 -27.28 -8.22
C GLU A 951 -30.94 -26.42 -6.97
N ARG A 952 -30.39 -26.79 -5.80
CA ARG A 952 -30.47 -25.97 -4.58
C ARG A 952 -29.71 -24.65 -4.70
N ALA A 953 -28.60 -24.62 -5.43
CA ALA A 953 -27.84 -23.39 -5.68
C ALA A 953 -28.61 -22.45 -6.63
N GLU A 954 -29.23 -22.98 -7.68
CA GLU A 954 -30.10 -22.24 -8.60
C GLU A 954 -31.36 -21.71 -7.88
N GLU A 955 -31.94 -22.49 -6.96
CA GLU A 955 -33.09 -22.05 -6.15
C GLU A 955 -32.70 -20.94 -5.16
N LEU A 956 -31.46 -20.95 -4.65
CA LEU A 956 -30.91 -19.88 -3.81
C LEU A 956 -30.58 -18.62 -4.63
N GLU A 957 -30.06 -18.76 -5.85
CA GLU A 957 -29.86 -17.63 -6.77
C GLU A 957 -31.19 -16.98 -7.15
N GLN A 958 -32.22 -17.76 -7.50
CA GLN A 958 -33.54 -17.22 -7.81
C GLN A 958 -34.19 -16.51 -6.61
N LYS A 959 -33.97 -17.01 -5.39
CA LYS A 959 -34.41 -16.31 -4.15
C LYS A 959 -33.65 -15.00 -3.94
N LEU A 960 -32.36 -14.97 -4.24
CA LEU A 960 -31.54 -13.77 -4.14
C LEU A 960 -31.94 -12.72 -5.20
N ASP A 961 -32.19 -13.13 -6.44
CA ASP A 961 -32.65 -12.24 -7.52
C ASP A 961 -34.03 -11.66 -7.23
N ARG A 962 -34.95 -12.44 -6.64
CA ARG A 962 -36.23 -11.91 -6.15
C ARG A 962 -36.06 -10.87 -5.05
N GLN A 963 -35.10 -11.06 -4.13
CA GLN A 963 -34.80 -10.07 -3.09
C GLN A 963 -34.17 -8.80 -3.67
N ILE A 964 -33.31 -8.92 -4.68
CA ILE A 964 -32.71 -7.78 -5.39
C ILE A 964 -33.77 -7.00 -6.18
N LEU A 965 -34.67 -7.69 -6.89
CA LEU A 965 -35.78 -7.07 -7.60
C LEU A 965 -36.75 -6.36 -6.63
N PHE A 966 -37.05 -6.98 -5.48
CA PHE A 966 -37.85 -6.35 -4.43
C PHE A 966 -37.15 -5.13 -3.83
N PHE A 967 -35.83 -5.17 -3.66
CA PHE A 967 -35.06 -4.02 -3.20
C PHE A 967 -35.03 -2.89 -4.24
N SER A 968 -34.91 -3.23 -5.53
CA SER A 968 -34.97 -2.28 -6.64
C SER A 968 -36.34 -1.59 -6.70
N SER A 969 -37.45 -2.34 -6.60
CA SER A 969 -38.79 -1.73 -6.65
C SER A 969 -39.03 -0.81 -5.46
N ARG A 970 -38.44 -1.11 -4.30
CA ARG A 970 -38.53 -0.27 -3.10
C ARG A 970 -37.65 0.98 -3.22
N LEU A 971 -36.55 0.90 -3.96
CA LEU A 971 -35.71 2.05 -4.31
C LEU A 971 -36.45 2.98 -5.27
N ASP A 972 -37.14 2.44 -6.28
CA ASP A 972 -37.98 3.22 -7.20
C ASP A 972 -39.17 3.87 -6.49
N ASP A 973 -39.82 3.17 -5.54
CA ASP A 973 -40.85 3.76 -4.67
C ASP A 973 -40.27 4.92 -3.83
N MET A 974 -39.06 4.78 -3.28
CA MET A 974 -38.40 5.86 -2.55
C MET A 974 -38.04 7.04 -3.45
N LEU A 975 -37.55 6.80 -4.67
CA LEU A 975 -37.21 7.84 -5.63
C LEU A 975 -38.46 8.60 -6.10
N SER A 976 -39.58 7.91 -6.31
CA SER A 976 -40.86 8.55 -6.65
C SER A 976 -41.43 9.38 -5.49
N ARG A 977 -41.27 8.93 -4.24
CA ARG A 977 -41.59 9.74 -3.06
C ARG A 977 -40.71 10.99 -2.97
N LEU A 978 -39.44 10.88 -3.38
CA LEU A 978 -38.49 11.99 -3.39
C LEU A 978 -38.82 13.01 -4.49
N SER A 979 -39.24 12.55 -5.67
CA SER A 979 -39.75 13.45 -6.72
C SER A 979 -41.05 14.13 -6.31
N ASN A 980 -41.95 13.42 -5.62
CA ASN A 980 -43.17 14.00 -5.07
C ASN A 980 -42.88 15.03 -3.97
N PHE A 981 -41.86 14.79 -3.13
CA PHE A 981 -41.39 15.75 -2.13
C PHE A 981 -40.74 16.97 -2.80
N GLN A 982 -40.01 16.79 -3.90
CA GLN A 982 -39.44 17.88 -4.69
C GLN A 982 -40.53 18.72 -5.37
N ALA A 983 -41.60 18.08 -5.86
CA ALA A 983 -42.78 18.78 -6.37
C ALA A 983 -43.54 19.53 -5.26
N TYR A 984 -43.61 18.96 -4.07
CA TYR A 984 -44.22 19.61 -2.89
C TYR A 984 -43.41 20.84 -2.43
N LEU A 985 -42.08 20.74 -2.43
CA LEU A 985 -41.18 21.88 -2.19
C LEU A 985 -41.33 22.96 -3.26
N GLY A 986 -41.53 22.58 -4.52
CA GLY A 986 -41.85 23.54 -5.60
C GLY A 986 -43.22 24.21 -5.47
N GLN A 987 -44.15 23.60 -4.72
CA GLN A 987 -45.47 24.16 -4.43
C GLN A 987 -45.48 25.07 -3.19
N GLU A 988 -44.66 24.79 -2.18
CA GLU A 988 -44.49 25.67 -1.00
C GLU A 988 -43.61 26.89 -1.28
N LEU A 989 -42.65 26.78 -2.20
CA LEU A 989 -41.92 27.94 -2.74
C LEU A 989 -42.74 28.62 -3.85
N GLY A 990 -43.89 29.17 -3.46
CA GLY A 990 -44.69 30.04 -4.32
C GLY A 990 -44.06 31.42 -4.50
N THR A 991 -43.85 31.79 -5.77
CA THR A 991 -43.84 33.15 -6.36
C THR A 991 -43.11 34.28 -5.62
N ASP A 992 -41.91 34.62 -6.11
CA ASP A 992 -41.40 36.00 -6.04
C ASP A 992 -41.81 36.78 -7.30
N GLU A 993 -42.10 38.06 -7.08
CA GLU A 993 -42.80 39.00 -7.95
C GLU A 993 -42.00 39.48 -9.19
N ARG A 994 -42.74 39.59 -10.31
CA ARG A 994 -42.70 40.61 -11.39
C ARG A 994 -41.40 41.38 -11.69
N VAL A 995 -40.88 41.18 -12.90
CA VAL A 995 -40.59 42.22 -13.94
C VAL A 995 -40.72 41.52 -15.30
N GLY A 996 -41.79 41.72 -16.08
CA GLY A 996 -41.82 42.61 -17.25
C GLY A 996 -42.01 41.81 -18.55
N GLU A 997 -43.07 42.13 -19.29
CA GLU A 997 -43.61 41.68 -20.61
C GLU A 997 -42.60 41.08 -21.64
N ASP A 998 -42.94 40.18 -22.58
CA ASP A 998 -44.16 40.13 -23.40
C ASP A 998 -44.39 38.77 -24.14
N SER A 999 -45.68 38.38 -24.20
CA SER A 999 -46.43 37.60 -25.21
C SER A 999 -45.99 36.25 -25.86
N ARG A 1000 -46.88 35.24 -25.65
CA ARG A 1000 -47.52 34.29 -26.62
C ARG A 1000 -46.67 33.15 -27.23
N ASP A 1001 -47.15 31.91 -27.42
CA ASP A 1001 -48.42 31.22 -27.16
C ASP A 1001 -48.18 29.69 -27.32
N VAL A 1002 -48.84 28.91 -26.45
CA VAL A 1002 -49.59 27.65 -26.71
C VAL A 1002 -48.88 26.43 -27.35
N THR A 1003 -48.40 25.53 -26.47
CA THR A 1003 -48.80 24.10 -26.22
C THR A 1003 -49.50 23.25 -27.33
N PRO A 1004 -49.66 21.90 -27.16
CA PRO A 1004 -48.71 20.84 -26.80
C PRO A 1004 -48.98 19.49 -27.53
N SER A 1005 -48.16 18.47 -27.21
CA SER A 1005 -48.48 17.02 -27.20
C SER A 1005 -48.56 16.26 -28.54
N LYS A 1006 -47.78 15.17 -28.66
CA LYS A 1006 -48.19 13.81 -28.24
C LYS A 1006 -47.05 12.80 -28.40
N LYS A 1007 -47.17 11.78 -27.55
CA LYS A 1007 -46.30 10.61 -27.32
C LYS A 1007 -46.25 9.62 -28.48
N GLU A 1008 -45.16 8.82 -28.45
CA GLU A 1008 -45.04 7.38 -28.78
C GLU A 1008 -45.37 7.01 -30.23
N GLU A 1009 -44.61 6.22 -30.98
CA GLU A 1009 -43.94 4.96 -30.64
C GLU A 1009 -43.01 4.51 -31.80
N LYS A 1010 -41.87 3.90 -31.44
CA LYS A 1010 -41.15 2.77 -32.08
C LYS A 1010 -41.08 2.55 -33.62
N HIS A 1011 -39.82 2.42 -34.06
CA HIS A 1011 -39.24 1.36 -34.91
C HIS A 1011 -39.70 1.26 -36.38
N THR A 1012 -38.82 1.47 -37.37
CA THR A 1012 -37.85 0.51 -37.98
C THR A 1012 -37.35 1.14 -39.31
N PRO A 1013 -36.54 0.50 -40.18
CA PRO A 1013 -35.07 0.63 -40.18
C PRO A 1013 -34.50 1.00 -41.57
N GLU A 1014 -33.17 1.12 -41.61
CA GLU A 1014 -32.23 0.75 -42.68
C GLU A 1014 -32.41 1.14 -44.17
N LEU A 1015 -31.22 1.40 -44.75
CA LEU A 1015 -30.78 1.18 -46.14
C LEU A 1015 -30.88 2.34 -47.15
N GLU A 1016 -29.71 2.97 -47.28
CA GLU A 1016 -28.89 3.01 -48.50
C GLU A 1016 -29.17 4.00 -49.64
N MET A 1017 -28.08 4.72 -49.92
CA MET A 1017 -27.47 4.99 -51.22
C MET A 1017 -27.86 6.24 -52.04
N ARG A 1018 -26.78 7.02 -52.26
CA ARG A 1018 -26.32 7.64 -53.51
C ARG A 1018 -27.09 8.88 -53.98
N ALA A 1019 -26.41 10.04 -53.94
CA ALA A 1019 -25.58 10.63 -55.03
C ALA A 1019 -26.47 11.45 -55.98
N ALA A 1020 -26.10 12.60 -56.53
CA ALA A 1020 -24.96 13.50 -56.49
C ALA A 1020 -25.40 14.80 -57.20
N ASN A 1021 -24.53 15.82 -57.17
CA ASN A 1021 -24.29 16.88 -58.17
C ASN A 1021 -24.40 18.33 -57.63
N LEU A 1022 -23.24 18.90 -57.25
CA LEU A 1022 -22.44 19.94 -57.95
C LEU A 1022 -23.15 21.22 -58.50
N PRO A 1023 -22.40 22.32 -58.81
CA PRO A 1023 -21.00 22.70 -58.53
C PRO A 1023 -20.92 24.14 -57.91
N ASP A 1024 -19.83 24.87 -57.65
CA ASP A 1024 -18.60 25.22 -58.38
C ASP A 1024 -17.58 25.93 -57.43
N ASP A 1025 -16.31 25.94 -57.87
CA ASP A 1025 -15.24 26.94 -57.68
C ASP A 1025 -14.38 27.05 -56.39
N ASP A 1026 -13.22 26.37 -56.47
CA ASP A 1026 -11.85 26.91 -56.59
C ASP A 1026 -11.06 27.62 -55.45
N ASN A 1027 -9.87 27.03 -55.21
CA ASN A 1027 -8.54 27.59 -54.90
C ASN A 1027 -8.23 28.12 -53.48
N SER A 1028 -7.47 27.39 -52.64
CA SER A 1028 -5.99 27.20 -52.60
C SER A 1028 -5.25 28.38 -51.91
N VAL A 1029 -4.22 28.28 -51.06
CA VAL A 1029 -3.29 27.21 -50.61
C VAL A 1029 -2.37 27.77 -49.47
N GLN A 1030 -1.60 26.87 -48.80
CA GLN A 1030 -0.37 27.08 -47.96
C GLN A 1030 -0.54 27.53 -46.48
N THR A 1031 -0.29 26.71 -45.45
CA THR A 1031 0.93 26.05 -44.88
C THR A 1031 1.79 26.90 -43.90
N ALA A 1032 2.01 26.30 -42.72
CA ALA A 1032 3.26 26.19 -41.95
C ALA A 1032 3.77 27.33 -41.03
N ALA A 1033 4.57 26.85 -40.04
CA ALA A 1033 5.52 27.51 -39.12
C ALA A 1033 4.94 28.09 -37.81
N ALA A 1034 5.31 27.60 -36.61
CA ALA A 1034 6.60 27.54 -35.89
C ALA A 1034 6.85 28.78 -34.98
N LEU A 1035 7.42 28.50 -33.78
CA LEU A 1035 8.05 29.39 -32.77
C LEU A 1035 8.69 30.66 -33.35
N PRO A 1036 8.80 31.81 -32.64
CA PRO A 1036 9.73 32.05 -31.50
C PRO A 1036 9.15 33.07 -30.47
N GLY A 1037 9.74 33.56 -29.36
CA GLY A 1037 11.13 33.81 -28.94
C GLY A 1037 11.26 35.29 -28.52
N ALA A 1038 12.07 35.56 -27.50
CA ALA A 1038 12.30 36.81 -26.77
C ALA A 1038 12.81 38.03 -27.60
N ILE A 1039 12.89 39.21 -26.95
CA ILE A 1039 13.82 40.38 -27.08
C ILE A 1039 13.11 41.61 -26.43
N ILE A 1040 13.51 42.14 -25.26
CA ILE A 1040 14.61 43.11 -24.92
C ILE A 1040 14.34 44.49 -25.57
N ASP A 1041 14.20 45.63 -24.86
CA ASP A 1041 15.24 46.50 -24.22
C ASP A 1041 14.58 47.85 -23.75
N PRO A 1042 15.25 48.90 -23.22
CA PRO A 1042 16.33 49.07 -22.20
C PRO A 1042 16.05 50.23 -21.16
N SER A 1043 17.08 50.57 -20.34
CA SER A 1043 17.35 51.82 -19.56
C SER A 1043 16.63 52.02 -18.21
N ASP A 1044 17.25 52.34 -17.06
CA ASP A 1044 18.61 52.80 -16.67
C ASP A 1044 18.87 52.40 -15.18
N ASP A 1045 20.15 52.14 -14.86
CA ASP A 1045 21.01 52.62 -13.73
C ASP A 1045 20.36 52.86 -12.33
N GLU A 1046 20.95 52.55 -11.18
CA GLU A 1046 22.35 52.52 -10.72
C GLU A 1046 22.34 51.94 -9.26
N GLU A 1047 23.41 51.23 -8.86
CA GLU A 1047 24.12 51.23 -7.54
C GLU A 1047 23.33 51.16 -6.20
N GLU A 1048 23.75 50.54 -5.09
CA GLU A 1048 25.00 49.92 -4.63
C GLU A 1048 24.70 49.12 -3.33
N GLU A 1049 25.67 48.29 -2.96
CA GLU A 1049 25.83 47.39 -1.80
C GLU A 1049 25.32 47.84 -0.41
N LYS A 1050 24.68 46.91 0.32
CA LYS A 1050 25.29 46.18 1.46
C LYS A 1050 24.43 45.05 2.02
#